data_AF-A0A8J2RFY5-F1
#
_entry.id   AF-A0A8J2RFY5-F1
#
_cell.length_a   1.000
_cell.length_b   1.000
_cell.length_c   1.000
_cell.angle_alpha   90.00
_cell.angle_beta   90.00
_cell.angle_gamma   90.00
#
_symmetry.space_group_name_H-M   'P 1'
#
loop_
_entity.id
_entity.type
_entity.pdbx_description
1 polymer ?
#
loop_
_entity_poly.entity_id
_entity_poly.type
_entity_poly.pdbx_seq_one_letter_code
_entity_poly.pdbx_strand_id
1 'polypeptide(L)'
;MNFRFSLLNVAFTVRSFHSNQKVFSDRGKDRLLNLLITMPKDTSHVARLQSERQAKKISKVKYPPGTVTLQVLGSGVRGAPRSLYMFTDQSCYLFNSGEGSQRLAHEHKFKLSKVENIFFTQTSWQNVGGLPGISLTIQDVGVPHITLHGPPGLGELFIAASRFIILKDLKVNHVDATLPESSFEDAAMKLNYVTIMPNDDAKLPRSASSSPFEEEDVTNYYCREKGNPEEVPAAKRTRVEDKGDENPLTKAVLAYICRLQPKQGMLLAQKCVELGVPPGPLYGQLKNGQDVTLPNGKTILASDVRSPDDPGPLFLVVECPDESFLDNFVSEPQLRKFQKSNEANELDSPQIIVHFTPIELTKHPKYQEWMNGFSATTCHMMLGVPKYGEERRGLGSVAVHRIQHQLHLLDSDIFPHLPFDMPVVGETEQGEDEELECQILTTFHLRPPKKLNLSLVPMLNPQEYVKESFSREGFTASLESLKSTLADAVPISSRVYPKVTFLGTGSCIPNKTRNTSGILVELEKDRFILMDCGEATYGQIVRFFGHEKAAHVLSNLIAVYISHLHADHHIGLIGLLQGRQHAIERTRSDAGPVFLIAPHQINFWLKQYHYSFERIRQYFKLFSNVNLFEKEKPDPELLTGLNLKSIVTTYVRHCPSAFGVSLTTADGFKLTYSGDTMPCVSLIDIGRDSDLLIHEATMEDGMEEEAKKKTHCTISQAIEVGRSMRAKFTLLTHFSQRYSKIPIFNETAFSSNTIGVAFDNMTISPNRYHYLPHFIPALKLMFADHCEEMDNKTTKRKLRQEREERQLQKSLQEQSVKS
;
A
#
# COMPACT_ATOMS: atom_id res chain seq x y z
N MET A 1 -14.95 53.19 37.26
CA MET A 1 -14.01 54.07 37.99
C MET A 1 -12.86 53.20 38.47
N ASN A 2 -11.64 53.52 38.02
CA ASN A 2 -10.38 52.84 38.36
C ASN A 2 -10.14 52.71 39.87
N PHE A 3 -9.43 51.66 40.31
CA PHE A 3 -8.34 51.65 41.32
C PHE A 3 -7.88 50.17 41.47
N ARG A 4 -6.77 49.67 40.88
CA ARG A 4 -5.32 49.83 41.12
C ARG A 4 -4.76 49.30 42.47
N PHE A 5 -3.80 48.36 42.33
CA PHE A 5 -2.71 47.92 43.23
C PHE A 5 -3.07 47.00 44.42
N SER A 6 -2.32 45.95 44.77
CA SER A 6 -0.87 45.91 45.06
C SER A 6 -0.26 44.49 45.10
N LEU A 7 1.03 44.41 44.76
CA LEU A 7 1.96 43.28 44.95
C LEU A 7 2.41 43.13 46.42
N LEU A 8 2.73 41.89 46.86
CA LEU A 8 3.80 41.62 47.83
C LEU A 8 4.34 40.17 47.77
N ASN A 9 5.62 40.08 47.38
CA ASN A 9 6.75 39.21 47.78
C ASN A 9 6.58 38.26 49.00
N VAL A 10 7.36 37.19 49.27
CA VAL A 10 8.49 36.41 48.69
C VAL A 10 8.71 35.22 49.68
N ALA A 11 9.21 34.06 49.20
CA ALA A 11 10.25 33.21 49.83
C ALA A 11 10.00 31.68 49.83
N PHE A 12 11.04 31.01 49.33
CA PHE A 12 11.41 29.58 49.33
C PHE A 12 11.20 28.80 50.64
N THR A 13 10.95 27.49 50.53
CA THR A 13 11.82 26.44 51.15
C THR A 13 11.60 25.08 50.45
N VAL A 14 12.68 24.43 50.04
CA VAL A 14 12.77 23.03 49.61
C VAL A 14 12.96 22.13 50.84
N ARG A 15 12.15 21.08 51.00
CA ARG A 15 12.54 19.87 51.75
C ARG A 15 11.80 18.63 51.22
N SER A 16 12.59 17.62 50.88
CA SER A 16 12.21 16.26 50.48
C SER A 16 11.49 15.50 51.59
N PHE A 17 10.51 14.65 51.25
CA PHE A 17 10.32 13.35 51.91
C PHE A 17 9.53 12.40 50.99
N HIS A 18 10.07 11.20 50.80
CA HIS A 18 9.40 10.05 50.19
C HIS A 18 8.36 9.45 51.15
N SER A 19 7.37 8.78 50.55
CA SER A 19 6.52 7.69 51.05
C SER A 19 5.04 7.97 51.36
N ASN A 20 4.23 7.02 50.88
CA ASN A 20 2.88 6.64 51.28
C ASN A 20 1.67 7.31 50.59
N GLN A 21 1.27 6.65 49.50
CA GLN A 21 -0.07 6.12 49.23
C GLN A 21 -1.22 6.49 50.19
N LYS A 22 -2.34 6.80 49.51
CA LYS A 22 -3.77 6.70 49.88
C LYS A 22 -4.48 7.96 50.41
N VAL A 23 -5.42 8.36 49.55
CA VAL A 23 -6.82 8.78 49.76
C VAL A 23 -7.08 10.21 49.29
N PHE A 24 -7.56 10.33 48.05
CA PHE A 24 -8.57 11.33 47.71
C PHE A 24 -9.64 10.69 46.83
N SER A 25 -10.87 10.94 47.24
CA SER A 25 -12.12 10.25 46.97
C SER A 25 -12.58 10.30 45.52
N ASP A 26 -13.00 9.13 45.04
CA ASP A 26 -14.02 8.88 44.03
C ASP A 26 -15.28 9.72 44.26
N ARG A 27 -15.77 10.31 43.17
CA ARG A 27 -17.20 10.53 42.84
C ARG A 27 -17.37 11.46 41.63
N GLY A 28 -16.31 12.15 41.18
CA GLY A 28 -16.31 12.97 39.96
C GLY A 28 -15.71 12.29 38.72
N LYS A 29 -14.78 11.34 38.89
CA LYS A 29 -14.10 10.65 37.77
C LYS A 29 -14.97 9.55 37.14
N ASP A 30 -15.76 8.83 37.93
CA ASP A 30 -16.57 7.72 37.40
C ASP A 30 -17.70 8.15 36.48
N ARG A 31 -18.25 9.36 36.64
CA ARG A 31 -19.26 9.88 35.70
C ARG A 31 -18.63 10.26 34.37
N LEU A 32 -17.47 10.90 34.36
CA LEU A 32 -16.77 11.26 33.12
C LEU A 32 -16.21 10.00 32.44
N LEU A 33 -15.66 9.05 33.20
CA LEU A 33 -15.15 7.78 32.66
C LEU A 33 -16.30 6.93 32.09
N ASN A 34 -17.44 6.80 32.80
CA ASN A 34 -18.61 6.10 32.27
C ASN A 34 -19.25 6.84 31.09
N LEU A 35 -19.26 8.18 31.05
CA LEU A 35 -19.72 8.94 29.89
C LEU A 35 -18.79 8.74 28.69
N LEU A 36 -17.47 8.71 28.90
CA LEU A 36 -16.47 8.46 27.85
C LEU A 36 -16.46 7.00 27.34
N ILE A 37 -16.86 6.04 28.20
CA ILE A 37 -17.04 4.62 27.84
C ILE A 37 -18.36 4.41 27.08
N THR A 38 -19.41 5.19 27.39
CA THR A 38 -20.75 5.07 26.78
C THR A 38 -21.01 6.03 25.62
N MET A 39 -20.13 7.00 25.37
CA MET A 39 -20.17 7.81 24.16
C MET A 39 -20.04 6.90 22.94
N PRO A 40 -20.94 7.03 21.92
CA PRO A 40 -20.84 6.22 20.73
C PRO A 40 -19.47 6.47 20.10
N LYS A 41 -18.60 5.46 20.17
CA LYS A 41 -17.48 5.36 19.25
C LYS A 41 -18.09 5.45 17.86
N ASP A 42 -17.49 6.20 16.94
CA ASP A 42 -17.92 6.17 15.54
C ASP A 42 -17.48 4.84 14.89
N THR A 43 -17.93 3.72 15.47
CA THR A 43 -18.01 2.38 14.86
C THR A 43 -19.19 2.30 13.90
N SER A 44 -20.01 3.36 13.82
CA SER A 44 -21.23 3.42 13.02
C SER A 44 -20.93 3.35 11.52
N HIS A 45 -19.77 3.84 11.05
CA HIS A 45 -19.51 3.92 9.62
C HIS A 45 -19.32 2.54 8.97
N VAL A 46 -18.43 1.70 9.50
CA VAL A 46 -18.15 0.36 8.95
C VAL A 46 -19.36 -0.56 9.14
N ALA A 47 -19.97 -0.56 10.32
CA ALA A 47 -21.18 -1.34 10.60
C ALA A 47 -22.37 -0.91 9.71
N ARG A 48 -22.54 0.40 9.47
CA ARG A 48 -23.54 0.93 8.51
C ARG A 48 -23.24 0.45 7.10
N LEU A 49 -22.00 0.57 6.62
CA LEU A 49 -21.60 0.08 5.30
C LEU A 49 -21.83 -1.44 5.15
N GLN A 50 -21.54 -2.22 6.18
CA GLN A 50 -21.82 -3.66 6.21
C GLN A 50 -23.32 -3.95 6.16
N SER A 51 -24.14 -3.23 6.93
CA SER A 51 -25.61 -3.39 6.92
C SER A 51 -26.22 -3.02 5.55
N GLU A 52 -25.75 -1.92 4.93
CA GLU A 52 -26.15 -1.50 3.58
C GLU A 52 -25.78 -2.54 2.53
N ARG A 53 -24.64 -3.24 2.72
CA ARG A 53 -24.20 -4.34 1.86
C ARG A 53 -25.02 -5.61 2.05
N GLN A 54 -25.30 -5.99 3.29
CA GLN A 54 -26.13 -7.16 3.61
C GLN A 54 -27.54 -7.00 3.04
N ALA A 55 -28.14 -5.81 3.19
CA ALA A 55 -29.43 -5.47 2.57
C ALA A 55 -29.40 -5.62 1.03
N LYS A 56 -28.28 -5.26 0.38
CA LYS A 56 -28.10 -5.44 -1.07
C LYS A 56 -27.86 -6.90 -1.48
N LYS A 57 -27.19 -7.72 -0.65
CA LYS A 57 -26.90 -9.14 -0.92
C LYS A 57 -28.14 -10.04 -0.87
N ILE A 58 -29.11 -9.73 -0.01
CA ILE A 58 -30.30 -10.56 0.21
C ILE A 58 -31.30 -10.53 -0.97
N SER A 59 -31.22 -9.54 -1.87
CA SER A 59 -32.22 -9.34 -2.94
C SER A 59 -31.86 -9.88 -4.34
N LYS A 60 -30.68 -10.48 -4.56
CA LYS A 60 -30.25 -10.88 -5.92
C LYS A 60 -29.99 -12.38 -6.05
N VAL A 61 -30.83 -13.05 -6.86
CA VAL A 61 -30.51 -14.36 -7.45
C VAL A 61 -29.24 -14.18 -8.30
N LYS A 62 -28.18 -14.95 -8.01
CA LYS A 62 -26.95 -14.91 -8.79
C LYS A 62 -27.16 -15.65 -10.12
N TYR A 63 -26.86 -14.99 -11.23
CA TYR A 63 -26.95 -15.54 -12.59
C TYR A 63 -25.59 -15.42 -13.30
N PRO A 64 -25.29 -16.26 -14.30
CA PRO A 64 -24.07 -16.15 -15.08
C PRO A 64 -23.91 -14.73 -15.66
N PRO A 65 -22.78 -14.05 -15.39
CA PRO A 65 -22.59 -12.65 -15.72
C PRO A 65 -22.67 -12.42 -17.23
N GLY A 66 -23.29 -11.31 -17.61
CA GLY A 66 -23.42 -10.91 -19.02
C GLY A 66 -22.12 -10.34 -19.59
N THR A 67 -21.25 -9.81 -18.72
CA THR A 67 -19.94 -9.26 -19.09
C THR A 67 -18.87 -9.79 -18.15
N VAL A 68 -17.75 -10.24 -18.71
CA VAL A 68 -16.58 -10.67 -17.94
C VAL A 68 -15.34 -10.10 -18.60
N THR A 69 -14.55 -9.37 -17.82
CA THR A 69 -13.37 -8.66 -18.31
C THR A 69 -12.17 -8.96 -17.42
N LEU A 70 -11.06 -9.30 -18.05
CA LEU A 70 -9.73 -9.34 -17.45
C LEU A 70 -9.05 -8.00 -17.70
N GLN A 71 -8.42 -7.44 -16.68
CA GLN A 71 -7.70 -6.20 -16.79
C GLN A 71 -6.44 -6.24 -15.94
N VAL A 72 -5.32 -5.78 -16.49
CA VAL A 72 -4.04 -5.69 -15.78
C VAL A 72 -4.13 -4.57 -14.76
N LEU A 73 -4.05 -4.93 -13.47
CA LEU A 73 -4.00 -3.95 -12.38
C LEU A 73 -2.59 -3.39 -12.23
N GLY A 74 -1.57 -4.24 -12.35
CA GLY A 74 -0.18 -3.82 -12.42
C GLY A 74 0.64 -4.76 -13.30
N SER A 75 1.55 -4.17 -14.08
CA SER A 75 2.29 -4.85 -15.15
C SER A 75 3.67 -5.38 -14.74
N GLY A 76 4.09 -5.11 -13.49
CA GLY A 76 5.43 -5.45 -13.00
C GLY A 76 6.50 -4.38 -13.24
N VAL A 77 6.11 -3.20 -13.74
CA VAL A 77 7.02 -2.06 -14.01
C VAL A 77 7.31 -1.25 -12.73
N ARG A 78 8.12 -0.18 -12.82
CA ARG A 78 8.60 0.63 -11.69
C ARG A 78 7.50 1.07 -10.71
N GLY A 79 7.44 0.39 -9.57
CA GLY A 79 6.45 0.63 -8.51
C GLY A 79 5.02 0.29 -8.91
N ALA A 80 4.85 -0.68 -9.82
CA ALA A 80 3.56 -1.27 -10.19
C ALA A 80 3.62 -2.80 -10.17
N PRO A 81 3.25 -3.45 -9.04
CA PRO A 81 3.40 -4.89 -8.86
C PRO A 81 2.51 -5.70 -9.82
N ARG A 82 3.01 -6.86 -10.26
CA ARG A 82 2.26 -7.77 -11.15
C ARG A 82 0.97 -8.24 -10.50
N SER A 83 -0.16 -7.90 -11.10
CA SER A 83 -1.49 -8.27 -10.60
C SER A 83 -2.53 -8.20 -11.71
N LEU A 84 -3.48 -9.15 -11.69
CA LEU A 84 -4.56 -9.24 -12.66
C LEU A 84 -5.90 -9.10 -11.96
N TYR A 85 -6.73 -8.20 -12.44
CA TYR A 85 -8.07 -7.95 -11.91
C TYR A 85 -9.12 -8.46 -12.89
N MET A 86 -9.97 -9.38 -12.43
CA MET A 86 -11.14 -9.84 -13.18
C MET A 86 -12.40 -9.23 -12.57
N PHE A 87 -13.24 -8.63 -13.40
CA PHE A 87 -14.51 -8.10 -12.94
C PHE A 87 -15.68 -8.45 -13.85
N THR A 88 -16.83 -8.58 -13.20
CA THR A 88 -18.12 -8.84 -13.81
C THR A 88 -19.12 -7.76 -13.39
N ASP A 89 -20.37 -7.86 -13.84
CA ASP A 89 -21.46 -7.01 -13.36
C ASP A 89 -21.77 -7.23 -11.86
N GLN A 90 -21.38 -8.39 -11.31
CA GLN A 90 -21.76 -8.83 -9.96
C GLN A 90 -20.57 -8.95 -8.99
N SER A 91 -19.44 -9.48 -9.45
CA SER A 91 -18.30 -9.91 -8.63
C SER A 91 -16.97 -9.41 -9.17
N CYS A 92 -15.96 -9.37 -8.30
CA CYS A 92 -14.59 -9.05 -8.67
C CYS A 92 -13.62 -10.05 -8.03
N TYR A 93 -12.56 -10.37 -8.76
CA TYR A 93 -11.53 -11.33 -8.39
C TYR A 93 -10.17 -10.70 -8.65
N LEU A 94 -9.19 -11.07 -7.83
CA LEU A 94 -7.82 -10.59 -7.95
C LEU A 94 -6.88 -11.79 -8.03
N PHE A 95 -5.93 -11.77 -8.96
CA PHE A 95 -4.86 -12.74 -9.04
C PHE A 95 -3.53 -12.05 -8.73
N ASN A 96 -2.87 -12.52 -7.68
CA ASN A 96 -1.69 -11.93 -7.05
C ASN A 96 -1.87 -10.48 -6.58
N SER A 97 -1.06 -10.08 -5.61
CA SER A 97 -1.08 -8.75 -4.99
C SER A 97 0.27 -8.44 -4.33
N GLY A 98 1.22 -7.94 -5.12
CA GLY A 98 2.48 -7.41 -4.59
C GLY A 98 2.34 -6.03 -3.93
N GLU A 99 3.43 -5.53 -3.34
CA GLU A 99 3.49 -4.20 -2.71
C GLU A 99 3.07 -3.08 -3.68
N GLY A 100 2.16 -2.22 -3.25
CA GLY A 100 1.64 -1.09 -4.02
C GLY A 100 0.35 -1.39 -4.79
N SER A 101 -0.14 -2.64 -4.79
CA SER A 101 -1.36 -3.03 -5.52
C SER A 101 -2.58 -2.21 -5.08
N GLN A 102 -2.70 -1.91 -3.79
CA GLN A 102 -3.78 -1.08 -3.27
C GLN A 102 -3.72 0.37 -3.77
N ARG A 103 -2.52 0.94 -3.92
CA ARG A 103 -2.31 2.31 -4.39
C ARG A 103 -2.72 2.44 -5.86
N LEU A 104 -2.33 1.47 -6.69
CA LEU A 104 -2.75 1.39 -8.09
C LEU A 104 -4.26 1.20 -8.23
N ALA A 105 -4.84 0.35 -7.38
CA ALA A 105 -6.28 0.13 -7.38
C ALA A 105 -7.05 1.43 -7.10
N HIS A 106 -6.55 2.24 -6.17
CA HIS A 106 -7.12 3.55 -5.87
C HIS A 106 -6.97 4.54 -7.04
N GLU A 107 -5.79 4.63 -7.65
CA GLU A 107 -5.52 5.54 -8.78
C GLU A 107 -6.45 5.27 -9.97
N HIS A 108 -6.57 3.99 -10.36
CA HIS A 108 -7.36 3.57 -11.51
C HIS A 108 -8.83 3.26 -11.17
N LYS A 109 -9.27 3.56 -9.95
CA LYS A 109 -10.67 3.40 -9.49
C LYS A 109 -11.17 1.95 -9.54
N PHE A 110 -10.27 0.97 -9.37
CA PHE A 110 -10.64 -0.42 -9.19
C PHE A 110 -11.40 -0.61 -7.87
N LYS A 111 -12.54 -1.31 -7.93
CA LYS A 111 -13.44 -1.45 -6.79
C LYS A 111 -13.02 -2.62 -5.90
N LEU A 112 -12.03 -2.40 -5.03
CA LEU A 112 -11.63 -3.37 -4.00
C LEU A 112 -12.79 -3.75 -3.07
N SER A 113 -13.76 -2.86 -2.90
CA SER A 113 -15.03 -3.12 -2.19
C SER A 113 -15.79 -4.38 -2.61
N LYS A 114 -15.59 -4.89 -3.83
CA LYS A 114 -16.29 -6.04 -4.41
C LYS A 114 -15.42 -7.30 -4.49
N VAL A 115 -14.17 -7.23 -4.04
CA VAL A 115 -13.25 -8.36 -4.08
C VAL A 115 -13.58 -9.28 -2.91
N GLU A 116 -13.98 -10.50 -3.21
CA GLU A 116 -14.28 -11.53 -2.21
C GLU A 116 -13.28 -12.70 -2.28
N ASN A 117 -12.72 -12.96 -3.46
CA ASN A 117 -11.77 -14.05 -3.69
C ASN A 117 -10.48 -13.51 -4.31
N ILE A 118 -9.34 -13.88 -3.72
CA ILE A 118 -8.00 -13.53 -4.21
C ILE A 118 -7.22 -14.82 -4.42
N PHE A 119 -6.62 -14.98 -5.60
CA PHE A 119 -5.92 -16.19 -6.02
C PHE A 119 -4.42 -15.92 -6.14
N PHE A 120 -3.59 -16.70 -5.47
CA PHE A 120 -2.13 -16.57 -5.46
C PHE A 120 -1.46 -17.73 -6.17
N THR A 121 -0.65 -17.45 -7.16
CA THR A 121 0.11 -18.48 -7.87
C THR A 121 1.28 -19.00 -7.03
N GLN A 122 1.85 -18.18 -6.15
CA GLN A 122 2.87 -18.58 -5.18
C GLN A 122 2.84 -17.70 -3.93
N THR A 123 3.55 -18.11 -2.88
CA THR A 123 3.63 -17.41 -1.59
C THR A 123 4.84 -16.48 -1.44
N SER A 124 5.52 -16.12 -2.55
CA SER A 124 6.64 -15.17 -2.55
C SER A 124 6.17 -13.74 -2.26
N TRP A 125 7.07 -12.90 -1.72
CA TRP A 125 6.74 -11.52 -1.38
C TRP A 125 6.24 -10.71 -2.57
N GLN A 126 6.75 -11.00 -3.77
CA GLN A 126 6.30 -10.36 -5.01
C GLN A 126 4.81 -10.59 -5.28
N ASN A 127 4.28 -11.73 -4.85
CA ASN A 127 2.89 -12.13 -5.07
C ASN A 127 2.00 -11.76 -3.88
N VAL A 128 2.51 -11.81 -2.64
CA VAL A 128 1.68 -11.64 -1.43
C VAL A 128 1.94 -10.34 -0.65
N GLY A 129 3.00 -9.59 -0.95
CA GLY A 129 3.46 -8.46 -0.13
C GLY A 129 2.46 -7.30 0.01
N GLY A 130 1.48 -7.20 -0.90
CA GLY A 130 0.38 -6.22 -0.82
C GLY A 130 -0.82 -6.68 0.00
N LEU A 131 -0.88 -7.94 0.45
CA LEU A 131 -1.99 -8.48 1.24
C LEU A 131 -2.24 -7.70 2.55
N PRO A 132 -1.21 -7.39 3.36
CA PRO A 132 -1.32 -6.47 4.49
C PRO A 132 -2.12 -5.20 4.19
N GLY A 133 -1.67 -4.44 3.21
CA GLY A 133 -2.26 -3.16 2.82
C GLY A 133 -3.67 -3.32 2.26
N ILE A 134 -3.87 -4.24 1.32
CA ILE A 134 -5.19 -4.53 0.75
C ILE A 134 -6.20 -4.90 1.85
N SER A 135 -5.80 -5.70 2.83
CA SER A 135 -6.69 -6.14 3.91
C SER A 135 -7.15 -4.98 4.79
N LEU A 136 -6.25 -4.05 5.13
CA LEU A 136 -6.59 -2.83 5.86
C LEU A 136 -7.56 -1.95 5.04
N THR A 137 -7.26 -1.73 3.76
CA THR A 137 -8.11 -0.93 2.87
C THR A 137 -9.50 -1.56 2.67
N ILE A 138 -9.57 -2.88 2.48
CA ILE A 138 -10.82 -3.60 2.25
C ILE A 138 -11.71 -3.62 3.50
N GLN A 139 -11.09 -3.73 4.68
CA GLN A 139 -11.78 -3.60 5.97
C GLN A 139 -12.43 -2.21 6.12
N ASP A 140 -11.68 -1.14 5.87
CA ASP A 140 -12.17 0.25 6.03
C ASP A 140 -13.33 0.57 5.07
N VAL A 141 -13.38 -0.12 3.94
CA VAL A 141 -14.46 -0.04 2.94
C VAL A 141 -15.67 -0.92 3.33
N GLY A 142 -15.61 -1.62 4.46
CA GLY A 142 -16.69 -2.40 5.07
C GLY A 142 -16.95 -3.76 4.41
N VAL A 143 -15.92 -4.40 3.87
CA VAL A 143 -16.03 -5.80 3.41
C VAL A 143 -15.93 -6.74 4.61
N PRO A 144 -16.89 -7.66 4.80
CA PRO A 144 -16.94 -8.50 6.00
C PRO A 144 -16.03 -9.73 5.95
N HIS A 145 -15.74 -10.25 4.75
CA HIS A 145 -14.85 -11.38 4.58
C HIS A 145 -14.19 -11.40 3.21
N ILE A 146 -12.99 -11.96 3.15
CA ILE A 146 -12.28 -12.33 1.93
C ILE A 146 -11.81 -13.79 2.04
N THR A 147 -11.65 -14.45 0.90
CA THR A 147 -11.09 -15.80 0.81
C THR A 147 -9.84 -15.76 -0.05
N LEU A 148 -8.75 -16.26 0.52
CA LEU A 148 -7.46 -16.38 -0.14
C LEU A 148 -7.29 -17.81 -0.62
N HIS A 149 -7.05 -17.97 -1.92
CA HIS A 149 -6.80 -19.26 -2.55
C HIS A 149 -5.35 -19.29 -2.98
N GLY A 150 -4.61 -20.33 -2.64
CA GLY A 150 -3.22 -20.45 -3.03
C GLY A 150 -2.51 -21.61 -2.35
N PRO A 151 -1.17 -21.65 -2.41
CA PRO A 151 -0.41 -22.67 -1.70
C PRO A 151 -0.57 -22.51 -0.18
N PRO A 152 -0.24 -23.54 0.63
CA PRO A 152 -0.24 -23.41 2.07
C PRO A 152 0.75 -22.33 2.53
N GLY A 153 0.50 -21.70 3.68
CA GLY A 153 1.29 -20.57 4.18
C GLY A 153 0.53 -19.24 4.18
N LEU A 154 -0.53 -19.08 3.38
CA LEU A 154 -1.24 -17.79 3.29
C LEU A 154 -1.89 -17.34 4.60
N GLY A 155 -2.38 -18.28 5.43
CA GLY A 155 -2.94 -17.97 6.74
C GLY A 155 -1.87 -17.54 7.73
N GLU A 156 -0.70 -18.19 7.67
CA GLU A 156 0.47 -17.94 8.50
C GLU A 156 1.01 -16.51 8.31
N LEU A 157 0.85 -15.92 7.11
CA LEU A 157 1.18 -14.52 6.87
C LEU A 157 0.38 -13.57 7.78
N PHE A 158 -0.92 -13.81 7.94
CA PHE A 158 -1.78 -13.01 8.82
C PHE A 158 -1.52 -13.29 10.29
N ILE A 159 -1.14 -14.52 10.64
CA ILE A 159 -0.69 -14.83 12.00
C ILE A 159 0.59 -14.06 12.32
N ALA A 160 1.56 -14.05 11.40
CA ALA A 160 2.79 -13.29 11.55
C ALA A 160 2.54 -11.78 11.62
N ALA A 161 1.60 -11.28 10.81
CA ALA A 161 1.25 -9.86 10.77
C ALA A 161 0.29 -9.41 11.89
N SER A 162 -0.34 -10.36 12.61
CA SER A 162 -1.37 -10.08 13.63
C SER A 162 -0.94 -9.16 14.77
N ARG A 163 0.38 -8.99 14.96
CA ARG A 163 0.96 -8.08 15.97
C ARG A 163 0.84 -6.61 15.58
N PHE A 164 0.83 -6.29 14.29
CA PHE A 164 0.81 -4.92 13.78
C PHE A 164 -0.33 -4.63 12.78
N ILE A 165 -1.05 -5.66 12.33
CA ILE A 165 -2.28 -5.54 11.54
C ILE A 165 -3.43 -6.04 12.38
N ILE A 166 -4.46 -5.20 12.54
CA ILE A 166 -5.69 -5.61 13.22
C ILE A 166 -6.86 -5.59 12.26
N LEU A 167 -7.40 -6.80 12.03
CA LEU A 167 -8.60 -7.03 11.25
C LEU A 167 -9.79 -7.32 12.19
N LYS A 168 -10.44 -6.26 12.69
CA LYS A 168 -11.63 -6.38 13.57
C LYS A 168 -12.91 -6.66 12.80
N ASP A 169 -13.03 -6.06 11.62
CA ASP A 169 -14.26 -6.04 10.83
C ASP A 169 -14.14 -6.88 9.54
N LEU A 170 -13.00 -7.54 9.32
CA LEU A 170 -12.72 -8.38 8.17
C LEU A 170 -12.29 -9.79 8.60
N LYS A 171 -13.05 -10.80 8.19
CA LYS A 171 -12.66 -12.22 8.33
C LYS A 171 -11.86 -12.68 7.11
N VAL A 172 -10.64 -13.14 7.33
CA VAL A 172 -9.80 -13.73 6.27
C VAL A 172 -9.91 -15.25 6.33
N ASN A 173 -10.48 -15.85 5.29
CA ASN A 173 -10.47 -17.31 5.09
C ASN A 173 -9.32 -17.66 4.16
N HIS A 174 -8.75 -18.85 4.32
CA HIS A 174 -7.75 -19.40 3.40
C HIS A 174 -8.19 -20.78 2.92
N VAL A 175 -7.89 -21.07 1.66
CA VAL A 175 -8.10 -22.36 1.02
C VAL A 175 -6.75 -22.85 0.54
N ASP A 176 -6.31 -23.99 1.08
CA ASP A 176 -5.15 -24.71 0.55
C ASP A 176 -5.54 -25.37 -0.77
N ALA A 177 -5.13 -24.71 -1.85
CA ALA A 177 -5.43 -25.12 -3.22
C ALA A 177 -4.49 -26.23 -3.73
N THR A 178 -3.60 -26.78 -2.87
CA THR A 178 -2.77 -27.94 -3.19
C THR A 178 -3.43 -29.27 -2.83
N LEU A 179 -4.55 -29.25 -2.09
CA LEU A 179 -5.25 -30.45 -1.67
C LEU A 179 -5.95 -31.13 -2.86
N PRO A 180 -5.93 -32.49 -2.94
CA PRO A 180 -6.65 -33.24 -3.97
C PRO A 180 -8.14 -32.90 -4.01
N GLU A 181 -8.74 -32.83 -5.21
CA GLU A 181 -10.16 -32.51 -5.47
C GLU A 181 -10.62 -31.10 -5.05
N SER A 182 -9.73 -30.22 -4.58
CA SER A 182 -10.07 -28.83 -4.33
C SER A 182 -10.40 -28.11 -5.64
N SER A 183 -11.52 -27.40 -5.68
CA SER A 183 -11.91 -26.51 -6.78
C SER A 183 -12.74 -25.36 -6.23
N PHE A 184 -12.80 -24.26 -6.97
CA PHE A 184 -13.65 -23.12 -6.67
C PHE A 184 -14.75 -23.01 -7.70
N GLU A 185 -15.99 -22.82 -7.27
CA GLU A 185 -17.10 -22.60 -8.16
C GLU A 185 -18.05 -21.54 -7.61
N ASP A 186 -18.41 -20.59 -8.47
CA ASP A 186 -19.46 -19.62 -8.19
C ASP A 186 -20.31 -19.35 -9.44
N ALA A 187 -21.17 -18.33 -9.37
CA ALA A 187 -22.06 -17.97 -10.47
C ALA A 187 -21.33 -17.42 -11.71
N ALA A 188 -20.08 -16.97 -11.58
CA ALA A 188 -19.32 -16.44 -12.70
C ALA A 188 -18.46 -17.52 -13.36
N MET A 189 -17.76 -18.34 -12.56
CA MET A 189 -16.79 -19.31 -13.09
C MET A 189 -16.61 -20.54 -12.19
N LYS A 190 -16.15 -21.60 -12.82
CA LYS A 190 -15.53 -22.77 -12.19
C LYS A 190 -14.03 -22.73 -12.42
N LEU A 191 -13.27 -22.91 -11.36
CA LEU A 191 -11.82 -22.78 -11.31
C LEU A 191 -11.21 -24.03 -10.69
N ASN A 192 -10.30 -24.67 -11.44
CA ASN A 192 -9.55 -25.84 -10.99
C ASN A 192 -8.10 -25.44 -10.70
N TYR A 193 -7.56 -25.96 -9.61
CA TYR A 193 -6.18 -25.74 -9.20
C TYR A 193 -5.27 -26.80 -9.81
N VAL A 194 -4.11 -26.37 -10.31
CA VAL A 194 -3.06 -27.26 -10.82
C VAL A 194 -1.80 -26.98 -10.02
N THR A 195 -1.35 -27.96 -9.23
CA THR A 195 -0.14 -27.85 -8.43
C THR A 195 1.08 -28.29 -9.22
N ILE A 196 2.07 -27.42 -9.29
CA ILE A 196 3.33 -27.64 -10.00
C ILE A 196 4.45 -27.65 -8.96
N MET A 197 5.16 -28.78 -8.89
CA MET A 197 6.26 -29.01 -7.96
C MET A 197 7.61 -28.82 -8.67
N PRO A 198 8.69 -28.50 -7.94
CA PRO A 198 10.03 -28.45 -8.52
C PRO A 198 10.45 -29.85 -8.97
N ASN A 199 11.36 -29.90 -9.94
CA ASN A 199 11.85 -31.12 -10.58
C ASN A 199 12.51 -32.10 -9.58
N ASP A 200 13.07 -31.60 -8.48
CA ASP A 200 13.81 -32.40 -7.49
C ASP A 200 12.94 -33.11 -6.42
N ASP A 201 11.69 -33.47 -6.74
CA ASP A 201 10.78 -34.25 -5.87
C ASP A 201 10.66 -33.73 -4.41
N ALA A 202 10.37 -32.44 -4.24
CA ALA A 202 9.99 -31.92 -2.94
C ALA A 202 8.66 -32.56 -2.49
N LYS A 203 8.65 -33.20 -1.30
CA LYS A 203 7.42 -33.77 -0.71
C LYS A 203 6.33 -32.70 -0.59
N LEU A 204 5.08 -33.09 -0.89
CA LEU A 204 3.89 -32.30 -0.60
C LEU A 204 3.86 -31.88 0.90
N PRO A 205 3.35 -30.69 1.20
CA PRO A 205 3.40 -30.11 2.52
C PRO A 205 2.73 -31.01 3.57
N ARG A 206 3.38 -31.17 4.73
CA ARG A 206 2.66 -31.46 5.98
C ARG A 206 2.13 -30.14 6.49
N SER A 207 0.85 -30.06 6.83
CA SER A 207 0.29 -28.87 7.49
C SER A 207 1.18 -28.50 8.67
N ALA A 208 1.77 -27.31 8.65
CA ALA A 208 2.48 -26.78 9.80
C ALA A 208 1.44 -26.53 10.89
N SER A 209 1.19 -27.54 11.73
CA SER A 209 0.14 -27.50 12.75
C SER A 209 0.46 -26.61 13.95
N SER A 210 1.54 -25.82 13.89
CA SER A 210 1.87 -24.82 14.89
C SER A 210 2.99 -23.91 14.39
N SER A 211 2.87 -22.60 14.65
CA SER A 211 4.01 -21.67 14.55
C SER A 211 5.18 -22.23 15.37
N PRO A 212 6.40 -22.33 14.81
CA PRO A 212 7.54 -22.90 15.53
C PRO A 212 8.14 -21.98 16.61
N PHE A 213 7.64 -20.74 16.78
CA PHE A 213 8.30 -19.74 17.61
C PHE A 213 7.36 -19.11 18.63
N GLU A 214 7.65 -19.34 19.91
CA GLU A 214 7.13 -18.57 21.04
C GLU A 214 8.20 -17.54 21.46
N GLU A 215 7.99 -16.24 21.19
CA GLU A 215 8.72 -15.14 21.86
C GLU A 215 7.75 -14.40 22.79
N GLU A 216 8.19 -14.08 24.02
CA GLU A 216 7.44 -13.55 25.19
C GLU A 216 6.73 -12.19 25.01
N ASP A 217 6.64 -11.66 23.81
CA ASP A 217 6.07 -10.33 23.61
C ASP A 217 4.53 -10.36 23.49
N VAL A 218 3.87 -10.10 24.63
CA VAL A 218 2.41 -9.93 24.78
C VAL A 218 1.93 -8.51 24.49
N THR A 219 2.78 -7.64 23.92
CA THR A 219 2.47 -6.22 23.72
C THR A 219 1.44 -6.02 22.62
N ASN A 220 0.22 -5.64 23.00
CA ASN A 220 -0.80 -5.19 22.06
C ASN A 220 -0.53 -3.73 21.67
N TYR A 221 0.09 -3.52 20.50
CA TYR A 221 0.44 -2.20 19.96
C TYR A 221 -0.76 -1.25 19.80
N TYR A 222 -1.97 -1.80 19.65
CA TYR A 222 -3.23 -1.06 19.55
C TYR A 222 -4.16 -1.31 20.75
N CYS A 223 -3.60 -1.58 21.94
CA CYS A 223 -4.37 -1.86 23.16
C CYS A 223 -5.47 -0.83 23.46
N ARG A 224 -5.29 0.43 23.01
CA ARG A 224 -6.26 1.52 23.19
C ARG A 224 -7.47 1.46 22.26
N GLU A 225 -7.36 0.78 21.12
CA GLU A 225 -8.49 0.67 20.19
C GLU A 225 -9.47 -0.44 20.59
N LYS A 226 -8.99 -1.47 21.30
CA LYS A 226 -9.86 -2.42 21.98
C LYS A 226 -10.38 -1.71 23.24
N GLY A 227 -11.69 -1.59 23.39
CA GLY A 227 -12.29 -1.04 24.61
C GLY A 227 -12.03 -1.89 25.87
N ASN A 228 -11.24 -2.96 25.78
CA ASN A 228 -10.92 -3.85 26.87
C ASN A 228 -9.44 -4.28 26.78
N PRO A 229 -8.58 -3.95 27.77
CA PRO A 229 -7.16 -4.30 27.74
C PRO A 229 -6.86 -5.81 27.87
N GLU A 230 -7.85 -6.62 28.24
CA GLU A 230 -7.66 -8.04 28.61
C GLU A 230 -7.92 -9.05 27.49
N GLU A 231 -8.42 -8.64 26.31
CA GLU A 231 -8.63 -9.56 25.19
C GLU A 231 -7.38 -9.72 24.33
N VAL A 232 -6.38 -10.40 24.88
CA VAL A 232 -5.38 -11.12 24.08
C VAL A 232 -5.74 -12.61 24.20
N PRO A 233 -5.97 -13.35 23.10
CA PRO A 233 -6.11 -14.80 23.19
C PRO A 233 -4.83 -15.34 23.83
N ALA A 234 -4.94 -15.94 25.01
CA ALA A 234 -3.80 -16.59 25.65
C ALA A 234 -3.31 -17.71 24.72
N ALA A 235 -2.15 -17.51 24.10
CA ALA A 235 -1.48 -18.57 23.35
C ALA A 235 -1.19 -19.72 24.35
N LYS A 236 -1.70 -20.92 24.06
CA LYS A 236 -1.41 -22.11 24.86
C LYS A 236 0.08 -22.43 24.75
N ARG A 237 0.77 -22.36 25.89
CA ARG A 237 2.21 -22.69 26.06
C ARG A 237 2.50 -24.12 25.60
N THR A 238 3.28 -24.26 24.54
CA THR A 238 3.87 -25.56 24.18
C THR A 238 5.31 -25.34 23.76
N ARG A 239 6.25 -25.83 24.58
CA ARG A 239 7.70 -25.69 24.37
C ARG A 239 8.12 -26.45 23.10
N VAL A 240 8.59 -25.73 22.08
CA VAL A 240 9.17 -26.31 20.85
C VAL A 240 10.61 -25.82 20.71
N GLU A 241 11.51 -26.75 20.36
CA GLU A 241 12.93 -26.48 20.15
C GLU A 241 13.16 -25.76 18.80
N ASP A 242 14.03 -24.74 18.79
CA ASP A 242 14.51 -24.06 17.57
C ASP A 242 15.36 -25.05 16.75
N LYS A 243 14.77 -25.64 15.71
CA LYS A 243 15.41 -26.64 14.85
C LYS A 243 16.32 -26.03 13.76
N GLY A 244 16.57 -24.72 13.79
CA GLY A 244 17.43 -24.05 12.80
C GLY A 244 16.87 -24.13 11.36
N ASP A 245 17.73 -23.86 10.37
CA ASP A 245 17.38 -23.85 8.94
C ASP A 245 17.18 -25.26 8.33
N GLU A 246 17.14 -26.31 9.17
CA GLU A 246 17.12 -27.71 8.73
C GLU A 246 15.80 -28.15 8.08
N ASN A 247 14.70 -27.38 8.24
CA ASN A 247 13.45 -27.66 7.55
C ASN A 247 13.45 -27.05 6.13
N PRO A 248 13.34 -27.86 5.05
CA PRO A 248 13.28 -27.35 3.69
C PRO A 248 12.00 -26.53 3.47
N LEU A 249 12.15 -25.33 2.92
CA LEU A 249 11.02 -24.52 2.46
C LEU A 249 10.33 -25.26 1.31
N THR A 250 9.04 -25.57 1.49
CA THR A 250 8.26 -26.21 0.44
C THR A 250 7.88 -25.16 -0.60
N LYS A 251 8.35 -25.33 -1.84
CA LYS A 251 8.04 -24.42 -2.95
C LYS A 251 7.03 -25.09 -3.87
N ALA A 252 5.74 -24.84 -3.67
CA ALA A 252 4.69 -25.27 -4.59
C ALA A 252 4.17 -24.04 -5.37
N VAL A 253 3.92 -24.22 -6.66
CA VAL A 253 3.36 -23.18 -7.53
C VAL A 253 2.02 -23.64 -8.04
N LEU A 254 1.06 -22.73 -8.14
CA LEU A 254 -0.27 -23.01 -8.65
C LEU A 254 -0.48 -22.35 -10.00
N ALA A 255 -1.07 -23.13 -10.91
CA ALA A 255 -1.76 -22.65 -12.09
C ALA A 255 -3.27 -22.79 -11.90
N TYR A 256 -4.02 -21.92 -12.57
CA TYR A 256 -5.47 -21.84 -12.47
C TYR A 256 -6.10 -22.07 -13.84
N ILE A 257 -6.97 -23.07 -13.93
CA ILE A 257 -7.81 -23.34 -15.11
C ILE A 257 -9.20 -22.77 -14.82
N CYS A 258 -9.56 -21.69 -15.49
CA CYS A 258 -10.78 -20.92 -15.20
C CYS A 258 -11.78 -21.02 -16.36
N ARG A 259 -12.92 -21.69 -16.14
CA ARG A 259 -14.02 -21.79 -17.11
C ARG A 259 -15.21 -20.96 -16.66
N LEU A 260 -15.66 -20.03 -17.49
CA LEU A 260 -16.87 -19.25 -17.18
C LEU A 260 -18.10 -20.15 -17.18
N GLN A 261 -19.09 -19.82 -16.35
CA GLN A 261 -20.37 -20.54 -16.36
C GLN A 261 -21.06 -20.36 -17.72
N PRO A 262 -21.59 -21.45 -18.32
CA PRO A 262 -22.26 -21.38 -19.61
C PRO A 262 -23.54 -20.54 -19.51
N LYS A 263 -23.93 -19.93 -20.61
CA LYS A 263 -25.11 -19.07 -20.67
C LYS A 263 -25.91 -19.38 -21.92
N GLN A 264 -27.21 -19.54 -21.74
CA GLN A 264 -28.14 -19.68 -22.83
C GLN A 264 -28.19 -18.41 -23.68
N GLY A 265 -28.34 -18.60 -24.98
CA GLY A 265 -28.52 -17.54 -25.95
C GLY A 265 -29.69 -16.61 -25.60
N MET A 266 -29.52 -15.34 -25.93
CA MET A 266 -30.55 -14.34 -25.72
C MET A 266 -31.68 -14.52 -26.72
N LEU A 267 -32.92 -14.34 -26.26
CA LEU A 267 -34.08 -14.32 -27.14
C LEU A 267 -34.00 -13.09 -28.06
N LEU A 268 -34.04 -13.32 -29.37
CA LEU A 268 -34.05 -12.29 -30.40
C LEU A 268 -35.50 -11.88 -30.64
N ALA A 269 -36.00 -10.94 -29.83
CA ALA A 269 -37.40 -10.50 -29.86
C ALA A 269 -37.87 -10.09 -31.28
N GLN A 270 -36.99 -9.51 -32.09
CA GLN A 270 -37.29 -9.14 -33.46
C GLN A 270 -37.58 -10.37 -34.34
N LYS A 271 -36.79 -11.44 -34.23
CA LYS A 271 -37.07 -12.71 -34.94
C LYS A 271 -38.35 -13.37 -34.45
N CYS A 272 -38.67 -13.28 -33.15
CA CYS A 272 -39.94 -13.77 -32.63
C CYS A 272 -41.13 -13.07 -33.30
N VAL A 273 -41.04 -11.74 -33.47
CA VAL A 273 -42.07 -10.94 -34.16
C VAL A 273 -42.15 -11.32 -35.64
N GLU A 274 -41.02 -11.43 -36.34
CA GLU A 274 -40.95 -11.82 -37.77
C GLU A 274 -41.56 -13.22 -38.02
N LEU A 275 -41.41 -14.14 -37.06
CA LEU A 275 -41.98 -15.48 -37.14
C LEU A 275 -43.43 -15.59 -36.62
N GLY A 276 -44.03 -14.47 -36.20
CA GLY A 276 -45.42 -14.39 -35.78
C GLY A 276 -45.70 -14.89 -34.35
N VAL A 277 -44.69 -14.93 -33.48
CA VAL A 277 -44.85 -15.31 -32.08
C VAL A 277 -45.40 -14.12 -31.28
N PRO A 278 -46.57 -14.23 -30.64
CA PRO A 278 -47.12 -13.13 -29.83
C PRO A 278 -46.29 -12.94 -28.54
N PRO A 279 -46.08 -11.69 -28.10
CA PRO A 279 -45.40 -11.41 -26.83
C PRO A 279 -46.19 -11.98 -25.65
N GLY A 280 -45.52 -12.67 -24.74
CA GLY A 280 -46.17 -13.32 -23.59
C GLY A 280 -45.43 -14.56 -23.10
N PRO A 281 -46.12 -15.53 -22.48
CA PRO A 281 -45.52 -16.75 -21.93
C PRO A 281 -44.70 -17.56 -22.94
N LEU A 282 -45.07 -17.51 -24.22
CA LEU A 282 -44.37 -18.19 -25.32
C LEU A 282 -42.93 -17.69 -25.51
N TYR A 283 -42.65 -16.42 -25.23
CA TYR A 283 -41.29 -15.89 -25.24
C TYR A 283 -40.44 -16.52 -24.14
N GLY A 284 -41.05 -16.78 -22.97
CA GLY A 284 -40.40 -17.49 -21.86
C GLY A 284 -40.05 -18.93 -22.22
N GLN A 285 -40.97 -19.64 -22.88
CA GLN A 285 -40.76 -21.02 -23.35
C GLN A 285 -39.61 -21.08 -24.37
N LEU A 286 -39.66 -20.25 -25.42
CA LEU A 286 -38.60 -20.16 -26.43
C LEU A 286 -37.26 -19.75 -25.82
N LYS A 287 -37.26 -18.78 -24.89
CA LYS A 287 -36.05 -18.38 -24.16
C LYS A 287 -35.46 -19.53 -23.35
N ASN A 288 -36.29 -20.37 -22.73
CA ASN A 288 -35.86 -21.53 -21.96
C ASN A 288 -35.46 -22.73 -22.84
N GLY A 289 -35.48 -22.59 -24.16
CA GLY A 289 -35.08 -23.65 -25.09
C GLY A 289 -36.20 -24.62 -25.46
N GLN A 290 -37.45 -24.26 -25.17
CA GLN A 290 -38.61 -25.07 -25.53
C GLN A 290 -39.20 -24.58 -26.85
N ASP A 291 -39.41 -25.51 -27.78
CA ASP A 291 -40.07 -25.22 -29.04
C ASP A 291 -41.55 -24.93 -28.83
N VAL A 292 -42.10 -24.00 -29.60
CA VAL A 292 -43.48 -23.53 -29.43
C VAL A 292 -44.26 -23.74 -30.72
N THR A 293 -45.40 -24.43 -30.63
CA THR A 293 -46.35 -24.53 -31.74
C THR A 293 -47.40 -23.43 -31.64
N LEU A 294 -47.49 -22.60 -32.68
CA LEU A 294 -48.45 -21.51 -32.78
C LEU A 294 -49.86 -22.04 -33.12
N PRO A 295 -50.94 -21.27 -32.87
CA PRO A 295 -52.32 -21.67 -33.19
C PRO A 295 -52.56 -21.99 -34.68
N ASN A 296 -51.72 -21.49 -35.57
CA ASN A 296 -51.75 -21.78 -37.01
C ASN A 296 -51.05 -23.11 -37.39
N GLY A 297 -50.61 -23.91 -36.39
CA GLY A 297 -49.93 -25.19 -36.58
C GLY A 297 -48.43 -25.10 -36.87
N LYS A 298 -47.85 -23.90 -36.99
CA LYS A 298 -46.41 -23.71 -37.23
C LYS A 298 -45.62 -23.87 -35.94
N THR A 299 -44.65 -24.80 -35.92
CA THR A 299 -43.68 -24.94 -34.82
C THR A 299 -42.51 -24.01 -35.04
N ILE A 300 -42.22 -23.18 -34.04
CA ILE A 300 -41.04 -22.31 -33.99
C ILE A 300 -40.01 -22.96 -33.08
N LEU A 301 -38.84 -23.26 -33.63
CA LEU A 301 -37.74 -23.83 -32.86
C LEU A 301 -37.09 -22.73 -32.01
N ALA A 302 -36.74 -23.06 -30.77
CA ALA A 302 -36.05 -22.13 -29.89
C ALA A 302 -34.70 -21.67 -30.47
N SER A 303 -34.02 -22.53 -31.24
CA SER A 303 -32.78 -22.22 -31.95
C SER A 303 -32.92 -21.11 -32.99
N ASP A 304 -34.10 -20.98 -33.62
CA ASP A 304 -34.30 -20.02 -34.72
C ASP A 304 -34.41 -18.59 -34.21
N VAL A 305 -34.91 -18.45 -32.99
CA VAL A 305 -35.22 -17.16 -32.33
C VAL A 305 -34.28 -16.82 -31.18
N ARG A 306 -33.22 -17.59 -30.96
CA ARG A 306 -32.18 -17.30 -29.96
C ARG A 306 -30.85 -16.97 -30.64
N SER A 307 -30.02 -16.20 -29.95
CA SER A 307 -28.60 -16.16 -30.27
C SER A 307 -27.95 -17.53 -29.97
N PRO A 308 -26.76 -17.82 -30.50
CA PRO A 308 -25.99 -18.98 -30.08
C PRO A 308 -25.77 -18.99 -28.56
N ASP A 309 -25.70 -20.19 -28.00
CA ASP A 309 -25.34 -20.39 -26.60
C ASP A 309 -23.87 -20.04 -26.38
N ASP A 310 -23.59 -19.47 -25.21
CA ASP A 310 -22.23 -19.20 -24.76
C ASP A 310 -21.78 -20.41 -23.92
N PRO A 311 -20.84 -21.23 -24.43
CA PRO A 311 -20.40 -22.46 -23.78
C PRO A 311 -19.57 -22.20 -22.51
N GLY A 312 -19.25 -20.94 -22.20
CA GLY A 312 -18.34 -20.56 -21.13
C GLY A 312 -16.88 -20.55 -21.59
N PRO A 313 -16.33 -19.38 -21.98
CA PRO A 313 -14.93 -19.22 -22.31
C PRO A 313 -13.98 -19.78 -21.24
N LEU A 314 -12.89 -20.38 -21.70
CA LEU A 314 -11.78 -20.85 -20.88
C LEU A 314 -10.64 -19.82 -20.91
N PHE A 315 -10.03 -19.58 -19.75
CA PHE A 315 -8.74 -18.90 -19.66
C PHE A 315 -7.85 -19.56 -18.61
N LEU A 316 -6.54 -19.42 -18.79
CA LEU A 316 -5.54 -19.96 -17.87
C LEU A 316 -4.76 -18.83 -17.21
N VAL A 317 -4.38 -19.02 -15.94
CA VAL A 317 -3.39 -18.17 -15.24
C VAL A 317 -2.28 -19.08 -14.77
N VAL A 318 -1.06 -18.84 -15.25
CA VAL A 318 0.08 -19.76 -15.06
C VAL A 318 1.32 -19.01 -14.57
N GLU A 319 2.15 -19.68 -13.78
CA GLU A 319 3.45 -19.18 -13.35
C GLU A 319 4.46 -20.34 -13.29
N CYS A 320 5.64 -20.13 -13.88
CA CYS A 320 6.82 -20.96 -13.69
C CYS A 320 7.91 -20.04 -13.12
N PRO A 321 8.30 -20.16 -11.85
CA PRO A 321 9.12 -19.13 -11.20
C PRO A 321 10.59 -19.15 -11.66
N ASP A 322 11.14 -20.32 -11.94
CA ASP A 322 12.50 -20.51 -12.42
C ASP A 322 12.67 -21.87 -13.13
N GLU A 323 13.87 -22.15 -13.62
CA GLU A 323 14.20 -23.38 -14.35
C GLU A 323 13.96 -24.65 -13.54
N SER A 324 13.97 -24.60 -12.20
CA SER A 324 13.75 -25.80 -11.38
C SER A 324 12.32 -26.32 -11.44
N PHE A 325 11.38 -25.55 -12.01
CA PHE A 325 9.98 -25.97 -12.22
C PHE A 325 9.68 -26.31 -13.67
N LEU A 326 10.59 -26.01 -14.59
CA LEU A 326 10.27 -25.94 -16.01
C LEU A 326 9.80 -27.28 -16.59
N ASP A 327 10.47 -28.39 -16.24
CA ASP A 327 10.16 -29.70 -16.80
C ASP A 327 8.82 -30.22 -16.30
N ASN A 328 8.55 -30.10 -15.00
CA ASN A 328 7.24 -30.43 -14.44
C ASN A 328 6.14 -29.51 -14.97
N PHE A 329 6.41 -28.21 -15.16
CA PHE A 329 5.46 -27.25 -15.72
C PHE A 329 5.03 -27.63 -17.15
N VAL A 330 5.99 -27.86 -18.04
CA VAL A 330 5.67 -28.12 -19.46
C VAL A 330 5.09 -29.53 -19.69
N SER A 331 5.38 -30.47 -18.80
CA SER A 331 4.86 -31.85 -18.87
C SER A 331 3.49 -32.04 -18.19
N GLU A 332 3.02 -31.06 -17.42
CA GLU A 332 1.79 -31.13 -16.62
C GLU A 332 0.55 -31.53 -17.45
N PRO A 333 -0.01 -32.74 -17.24
CA PRO A 333 -1.11 -33.27 -18.05
C PRO A 333 -2.35 -32.39 -18.05
N GLN A 334 -2.68 -31.75 -16.92
CA GLN A 334 -3.89 -30.92 -16.80
C GLN A 334 -3.84 -29.64 -17.64
N LEU A 335 -2.64 -29.13 -17.94
CA LEU A 335 -2.44 -27.98 -18.81
C LEU A 335 -2.33 -28.42 -20.27
N ARG A 336 -1.60 -29.52 -20.53
CA ARG A 336 -1.40 -30.06 -21.89
C ARG A 336 -2.69 -30.54 -22.55
N LYS A 337 -3.71 -30.96 -21.79
CA LYS A 337 -4.99 -31.42 -22.34
C LYS A 337 -5.71 -30.40 -23.25
N PHE A 338 -5.33 -29.12 -23.17
CA PHE A 338 -5.90 -28.04 -24.00
C PHE A 338 -5.05 -27.69 -25.23
N GLN A 339 -3.94 -28.38 -25.45
CA GLN A 339 -3.09 -28.22 -26.63
C GLN A 339 -3.66 -29.00 -27.84
N LYS A 340 -3.33 -28.55 -29.05
CA LYS A 340 -3.80 -29.14 -30.32
C LYS A 340 -3.48 -30.63 -30.45
N SER A 341 -2.35 -31.06 -29.90
CA SER A 341 -1.86 -32.44 -29.98
C SER A 341 -2.71 -33.45 -29.19
N ASN A 342 -3.62 -32.99 -28.33
CA ASN A 342 -4.48 -33.84 -27.49
C ASN A 342 -5.96 -33.80 -27.91
N GLU A 343 -6.26 -33.54 -29.19
CA GLU A 343 -7.62 -33.55 -29.75
C GLU A 343 -8.61 -32.59 -29.05
N ALA A 344 -8.12 -31.52 -28.44
CA ALA A 344 -8.98 -30.51 -27.83
C ALA A 344 -9.86 -29.84 -28.90
N ASN A 345 -11.19 -29.88 -28.71
CA ASN A 345 -12.12 -29.13 -29.56
C ASN A 345 -11.77 -27.63 -29.54
N GLU A 346 -12.02 -26.89 -30.63
CA GLU A 346 -11.80 -25.43 -30.66
C GLU A 346 -12.54 -24.70 -29.51
N LEU A 347 -13.70 -25.23 -29.08
CA LEU A 347 -14.48 -24.72 -27.96
C LEU A 347 -13.83 -24.94 -26.57
N ASP A 348 -12.90 -25.89 -26.46
CA ASP A 348 -12.19 -26.20 -25.22
C ASP A 348 -10.79 -25.56 -25.17
N SER A 349 -10.37 -24.88 -26.24
CA SER A 349 -9.11 -24.14 -26.26
C SER A 349 -9.23 -22.84 -25.46
N PRO A 350 -8.23 -22.46 -24.65
CA PRO A 350 -8.26 -21.21 -23.90
C PRO A 350 -8.26 -20.02 -24.85
N GLN A 351 -9.15 -19.05 -24.60
CA GLN A 351 -9.15 -17.77 -25.32
C GLN A 351 -7.93 -16.92 -24.97
N ILE A 352 -7.47 -17.02 -23.72
CA ILE A 352 -6.31 -16.30 -23.22
C ILE A 352 -5.58 -17.10 -22.15
N ILE A 353 -4.25 -17.03 -22.19
CA ILE A 353 -3.35 -17.53 -21.14
C ILE A 353 -2.59 -16.33 -20.58
N VAL A 354 -2.67 -16.15 -19.26
CA VAL A 354 -1.97 -15.09 -18.54
C VAL A 354 -0.73 -15.69 -17.87
N HIS A 355 0.44 -15.23 -18.26
CA HIS A 355 1.73 -15.78 -17.83
C HIS A 355 2.38 -14.85 -16.80
N PHE A 356 2.44 -15.26 -15.54
CA PHE A 356 3.22 -14.59 -14.50
C PHE A 356 4.71 -15.04 -14.46
N THR A 357 5.08 -15.99 -15.32
CA THR A 357 6.44 -16.52 -15.52
C THR A 357 7.44 -15.44 -15.94
N PRO A 358 8.65 -15.37 -15.34
CA PRO A 358 9.70 -14.42 -15.74
C PRO A 358 9.99 -14.43 -17.24
N ILE A 359 10.20 -13.26 -17.82
CA ILE A 359 10.27 -13.07 -19.28
C ILE A 359 11.39 -13.89 -19.90
N GLU A 360 12.55 -13.97 -19.24
CA GLU A 360 13.69 -14.76 -19.72
C GLU A 360 13.35 -16.24 -19.81
N LEU A 361 12.59 -16.75 -18.83
CA LEU A 361 12.15 -18.14 -18.82
C LEU A 361 11.08 -18.40 -19.89
N THR A 362 10.24 -17.41 -20.21
CA THR A 362 9.29 -17.55 -21.33
C THR A 362 10.00 -17.74 -22.67
N LYS A 363 11.23 -17.21 -22.84
CA LYS A 363 12.05 -17.37 -24.05
C LYS A 363 12.76 -18.73 -24.12
N HIS A 364 12.73 -19.53 -23.05
CA HIS A 364 13.35 -20.84 -23.03
C HIS A 364 12.71 -21.78 -24.06
N PRO A 365 13.48 -22.58 -24.83
CA PRO A 365 12.95 -23.43 -25.91
C PRO A 365 11.79 -24.34 -25.49
N LYS A 366 11.91 -25.04 -24.35
CA LYS A 366 10.84 -25.88 -23.79
C LYS A 366 9.55 -25.12 -23.49
N TYR A 367 9.66 -23.88 -23.01
CA TYR A 367 8.49 -23.05 -22.70
C TYR A 367 7.82 -22.54 -23.97
N GLN A 368 8.62 -22.14 -24.96
CA GLN A 368 8.13 -21.73 -26.29
C GLN A 368 7.43 -22.88 -27.01
N GLU A 369 7.97 -24.09 -26.97
CA GLU A 369 7.31 -25.28 -27.51
C GLU A 369 5.96 -25.54 -26.84
N TRP A 370 5.91 -25.46 -25.50
CA TRP A 370 4.66 -25.60 -24.76
C TRP A 370 3.64 -24.50 -25.13
N MET A 371 4.08 -23.25 -25.27
CA MET A 371 3.23 -22.12 -25.65
C MET A 371 2.68 -22.28 -27.08
N ASN A 372 3.52 -22.70 -28.03
CA ASN A 372 3.13 -22.90 -29.43
C ASN A 372 2.20 -24.11 -29.64
N GLY A 373 2.07 -24.98 -28.63
CA GLY A 373 1.13 -26.11 -28.65
C GLY A 373 -0.35 -25.72 -28.59
N PHE A 374 -0.69 -24.49 -28.19
CA PHE A 374 -2.08 -23.99 -28.09
C PHE A 374 -2.63 -23.51 -29.45
N SER A 375 -3.93 -23.17 -29.49
CA SER A 375 -4.58 -22.64 -30.70
C SER A 375 -3.89 -21.37 -31.19
N ALA A 376 -3.84 -21.16 -32.51
CA ALA A 376 -3.36 -19.88 -33.07
C ALA A 376 -4.29 -18.70 -32.70
N THR A 377 -5.52 -18.99 -32.27
CA THR A 377 -6.49 -18.01 -31.77
C THR A 377 -6.33 -17.71 -30.27
N THR A 378 -5.53 -18.50 -29.54
CA THR A 378 -5.24 -18.27 -28.12
C THR A 378 -4.38 -17.03 -27.96
N CYS A 379 -4.86 -16.08 -27.16
CA CYS A 379 -4.10 -14.89 -26.79
C CYS A 379 -3.12 -15.21 -25.66
N HIS A 380 -1.87 -14.76 -25.75
CA HIS A 380 -0.89 -14.89 -24.67
C HIS A 380 -0.61 -13.52 -24.05
N MET A 381 -0.94 -13.37 -22.77
CA MET A 381 -0.74 -12.14 -22.00
C MET A 381 0.44 -12.33 -21.04
N MET A 382 1.57 -11.67 -21.33
CA MET A 382 2.76 -11.76 -20.50
C MET A 382 2.67 -10.76 -19.33
N LEU A 383 2.66 -11.22 -18.09
CA LEU A 383 2.68 -10.44 -16.85
C LEU A 383 3.89 -10.73 -15.95
N GLY A 384 4.78 -11.63 -16.35
CA GLY A 384 6.02 -11.87 -15.62
C GLY A 384 6.98 -10.70 -15.69
N VAL A 385 7.80 -10.58 -14.65
CA VAL A 385 8.88 -9.60 -14.56
C VAL A 385 10.22 -10.28 -14.84
N PRO A 386 11.18 -9.57 -15.44
CA PRO A 386 12.54 -10.07 -15.59
C PRO A 386 13.15 -10.45 -14.23
N LYS A 387 13.80 -11.60 -14.17
CA LYS A 387 14.50 -12.07 -12.96
C LYS A 387 15.80 -11.32 -12.73
N TYR A 388 16.48 -10.94 -13.82
CA TYR A 388 17.81 -10.30 -13.78
C TYR A 388 17.83 -9.01 -14.59
N GLY A 389 17.26 -7.93 -14.05
CA GLY A 389 17.78 -6.59 -14.32
C GLY A 389 17.73 -6.05 -15.75
N GLU A 390 17.04 -6.72 -16.68
CA GLU A 390 16.49 -6.11 -17.89
C GLU A 390 15.04 -5.73 -17.58
N GLU A 391 14.54 -4.63 -18.15
CA GLU A 391 13.34 -3.98 -17.62
C GLU A 391 12.16 -4.08 -18.57
N ARG A 392 10.96 -4.20 -18.00
CA ARG A 392 9.76 -3.83 -18.73
C ARG A 392 9.67 -2.33 -18.85
N ARG A 393 9.50 -1.85 -20.09
CA ARG A 393 9.12 -0.47 -20.33
C ARG A 393 7.71 -0.27 -19.81
N GLY A 394 7.44 0.83 -19.13
CA GLY A 394 6.08 1.14 -18.70
C GLY A 394 5.98 2.19 -17.62
N LEU A 395 4.78 2.71 -17.46
CA LEU A 395 4.46 3.75 -16.49
C LEU A 395 3.83 3.12 -15.24
N GLY A 396 4.44 3.34 -14.07
CA GLY A 396 3.93 2.80 -12.82
C GLY A 396 2.74 3.58 -12.23
N SER A 397 2.75 4.91 -12.28
CA SER A 397 1.69 5.77 -11.75
C SER A 397 1.67 7.11 -12.46
N VAL A 398 0.54 7.47 -13.08
CA VAL A 398 0.37 8.77 -13.76
C VAL A 398 0.33 9.89 -12.73
N ALA A 399 -0.36 9.66 -11.62
CA ALA A 399 -0.57 10.68 -10.58
C ALA A 399 0.74 11.21 -10.00
N VAL A 400 1.70 10.30 -9.74
CA VAL A 400 3.02 10.66 -9.21
C VAL A 400 3.79 11.52 -10.21
N HIS A 401 3.84 11.12 -11.49
CA HIS A 401 4.52 11.92 -12.51
C HIS A 401 3.85 13.28 -12.72
N ARG A 402 2.52 13.35 -12.74
CA ARG A 402 1.79 14.63 -12.88
C ARG A 402 2.17 15.62 -11.78
N ILE A 403 2.13 15.19 -10.51
CA ILE A 403 2.52 16.05 -9.39
C ILE A 403 4.00 16.43 -9.48
N GLN A 404 4.88 15.50 -9.83
CA GLN A 404 6.31 15.82 -9.96
C GLN A 404 6.57 16.89 -11.03
N HIS A 405 5.92 16.81 -12.20
CA HIS A 405 6.07 17.84 -13.25
C HIS A 405 5.57 19.21 -12.80
N GLN A 406 4.52 19.25 -11.98
CA GLN A 406 4.01 20.50 -11.41
C GLN A 406 4.99 21.08 -10.39
N LEU A 407 5.49 20.26 -9.46
CA LEU A 407 6.46 20.69 -8.44
C LEU A 407 7.83 21.08 -9.04
N HIS A 408 8.23 20.43 -10.14
CA HIS A 408 9.45 20.76 -10.88
C HIS A 408 9.51 22.24 -11.34
N LEU A 409 8.34 22.86 -11.58
CA LEU A 409 8.27 24.29 -11.93
C LEU A 409 8.86 25.17 -10.81
N LEU A 410 8.74 24.75 -9.55
CA LEU A 410 9.22 25.51 -8.39
C LEU A 410 10.74 25.47 -8.29
N ASP A 411 11.34 24.28 -8.34
CA ASP A 411 12.78 24.06 -8.32
C ASP A 411 13.13 22.66 -8.87
N SER A 412 13.99 22.62 -9.89
CA SER A 412 14.34 21.39 -10.61
C SER A 412 15.28 20.47 -9.84
N ASP A 413 16.06 21.00 -8.90
CA ASP A 413 16.99 20.19 -8.10
C ASP A 413 16.29 19.59 -6.88
N ILE A 414 15.30 20.30 -6.32
CA ILE A 414 14.48 19.79 -5.22
C ILE A 414 13.44 18.78 -5.72
N PHE A 415 12.86 19.04 -6.89
CA PHE A 415 11.86 18.19 -7.54
C PHE A 415 12.33 17.73 -8.93
N PRO A 416 13.32 16.83 -9.01
CA PRO A 416 13.84 16.36 -10.29
C PRO A 416 12.78 15.55 -11.05
N HIS A 417 12.85 15.54 -12.38
CA HIS A 417 12.01 14.61 -13.15
C HIS A 417 12.34 13.16 -12.81
N LEU A 418 11.29 12.34 -12.72
CA LEU A 418 11.42 10.91 -12.48
C LEU A 418 11.75 10.21 -13.81
N PRO A 419 12.73 9.29 -13.84
CA PRO A 419 13.05 8.53 -15.04
C PRO A 419 11.89 7.60 -15.44
N PHE A 420 11.54 7.58 -16.73
CA PHE A 420 10.53 6.68 -17.32
C PHE A 420 10.92 6.29 -18.74
N ASP A 421 10.50 5.10 -19.18
CA ASP A 421 10.94 4.47 -20.45
C ASP A 421 9.78 4.28 -21.46
N MET A 422 8.80 5.18 -21.47
CA MET A 422 7.65 5.14 -22.39
C MET A 422 7.58 6.40 -23.27
N PRO A 423 7.07 6.31 -24.51
CA PRO A 423 6.91 7.46 -25.38
C PRO A 423 5.94 8.49 -24.79
N VAL A 424 6.35 9.75 -24.81
CA VAL A 424 5.50 10.89 -24.47
C VAL A 424 4.53 11.16 -25.63
N VAL A 425 3.32 11.64 -25.35
CA VAL A 425 2.37 12.07 -26.40
C VAL A 425 3.09 13.04 -27.36
N GLY A 426 3.30 12.62 -28.61
CA GLY A 426 3.98 13.41 -29.65
C GLY A 426 5.27 12.80 -30.22
N GLU A 427 5.78 11.68 -29.69
CA GLU A 427 7.10 11.11 -30.07
C GLU A 427 7.06 9.77 -30.85
N THR A 428 5.91 9.26 -31.30
CA THR A 428 5.87 7.94 -31.95
C THR A 428 5.93 8.00 -33.49
N GLU A 429 7.07 7.59 -34.06
CA GLU A 429 7.10 6.87 -35.35
C GLU A 429 6.51 5.46 -35.15
N GLN A 430 5.63 5.04 -36.05
CA GLN A 430 4.94 3.75 -36.02
C GLN A 430 5.89 2.63 -36.48
N GLY A 431 6.44 1.86 -35.55
CA GLY A 431 7.04 0.55 -35.85
C GLY A 431 5.98 -0.55 -35.73
N GLU A 432 5.79 -1.33 -36.79
CA GLU A 432 4.70 -2.33 -36.91
C GLU A 432 5.02 -3.73 -36.32
N ASP A 433 6.18 -3.96 -35.69
CA ASP A 433 6.57 -5.30 -35.19
C ASP A 433 7.25 -5.26 -33.80
N GLU A 434 6.52 -4.91 -32.74
CA GLU A 434 6.95 -5.18 -31.36
C GLU A 434 5.89 -6.05 -30.64
N GLU A 435 6.30 -7.22 -30.15
CA GLU A 435 5.52 -8.03 -29.20
C GLU A 435 5.09 -7.12 -28.04
N LEU A 436 3.80 -6.76 -28.03
CA LEU A 436 3.32 -5.67 -27.20
C LEU A 436 3.28 -6.09 -25.73
N GLU A 437 4.33 -5.73 -24.98
CA GLU A 437 4.44 -6.00 -23.54
C GLU A 437 3.19 -5.48 -22.82
N CYS A 438 2.55 -6.34 -22.01
CA CYS A 438 1.29 -5.98 -21.38
C CYS A 438 1.49 -4.89 -20.32
N GLN A 439 0.86 -3.74 -20.55
CA GLN A 439 0.88 -2.56 -19.69
C GLN A 439 -0.27 -2.54 -18.67
N ILE A 440 -0.20 -1.61 -17.73
CA ILE A 440 -1.30 -1.33 -16.80
C ILE A 440 -2.56 -0.94 -17.60
N LEU A 441 -3.73 -1.39 -17.15
CA LEU A 441 -5.03 -1.23 -17.81
C LEU A 441 -5.21 -1.94 -19.16
N THR A 442 -4.25 -2.73 -19.63
CA THR A 442 -4.48 -3.65 -20.74
C THR A 442 -5.67 -4.55 -20.42
N THR A 443 -6.65 -4.56 -21.33
CA THR A 443 -7.97 -5.15 -21.08
C THR A 443 -8.28 -6.24 -22.10
N PHE A 444 -8.81 -7.37 -21.63
CA PHE A 444 -9.31 -8.45 -22.46
C PHE A 444 -10.74 -8.81 -22.03
N HIS A 445 -11.70 -8.73 -22.96
CA HIS A 445 -13.06 -9.12 -22.66
C HIS A 445 -13.24 -10.60 -23.00
N LEU A 446 -13.51 -11.41 -21.99
CA LEU A 446 -13.88 -12.82 -22.16
C LEU A 446 -15.34 -12.95 -22.64
N ARG A 447 -16.21 -12.07 -22.13
CA ARG A 447 -17.63 -12.04 -22.47
C ARG A 447 -18.13 -10.59 -22.61
N PRO A 448 -18.64 -10.18 -23.79
CA PRO A 448 -18.45 -10.83 -25.09
C PRO A 448 -16.96 -10.85 -25.48
N PRO A 449 -16.49 -11.85 -26.23
CA PRO A 449 -15.07 -11.97 -26.60
C PRO A 449 -14.64 -10.79 -27.47
N LYS A 450 -13.52 -10.15 -27.09
CA LYS A 450 -12.86 -9.10 -27.89
C LYS A 450 -11.35 -9.31 -27.87
N LYS A 451 -10.65 -8.77 -28.89
CA LYS A 451 -9.18 -8.70 -28.89
C LYS A 451 -8.67 -7.84 -27.72
N LEU A 452 -7.38 -7.99 -27.41
CA LEU A 452 -6.65 -7.12 -26.49
C LEU A 452 -6.92 -5.64 -26.80
N ASN A 453 -7.33 -4.91 -25.78
CA ASN A 453 -7.61 -3.49 -25.85
C ASN A 453 -6.58 -2.71 -25.01
N LEU A 454 -5.89 -1.79 -25.69
CA LEU A 454 -4.83 -0.94 -25.13
C LEU A 454 -5.28 0.52 -24.98
N SER A 455 -6.52 0.87 -25.34
CA SER A 455 -7.03 2.25 -25.30
C SER A 455 -7.07 2.87 -23.90
N LEU A 456 -7.03 2.04 -22.86
CA LEU A 456 -7.00 2.49 -21.47
C LEU A 456 -5.59 2.57 -20.90
N VAL A 457 -4.56 2.15 -21.65
CA VAL A 457 -3.17 2.23 -21.20
C VAL A 457 -2.81 3.69 -20.97
N PRO A 458 -2.37 4.07 -19.76
CA PRO A 458 -2.09 5.45 -19.45
C PRO A 458 -0.84 5.96 -20.19
N MET A 459 -0.91 7.19 -20.68
CA MET A 459 0.21 7.92 -21.27
C MET A 459 0.53 9.17 -20.45
N LEU A 460 1.80 9.58 -20.41
CA LEU A 460 2.19 10.85 -19.81
C LEU A 460 1.92 12.00 -20.78
N ASN A 461 1.33 13.08 -20.25
CA ASN A 461 1.21 14.35 -20.94
C ASN A 461 1.83 15.51 -20.11
N PRO A 462 3.18 15.61 -20.05
CA PRO A 462 3.88 16.64 -19.29
C PRO A 462 3.42 18.07 -19.61
N GLN A 463 3.15 18.35 -20.89
CA GLN A 463 2.73 19.68 -21.35
C GLN A 463 1.37 20.07 -20.76
N GLU A 464 0.42 19.14 -20.72
CA GLU A 464 -0.89 19.36 -20.09
C GLU A 464 -0.75 19.58 -18.58
N TYR A 465 0.07 18.77 -17.89
CA TYR A 465 0.27 18.91 -16.44
C TYR A 465 0.82 20.28 -16.04
N VAL A 466 1.75 20.79 -16.84
CA VAL A 466 2.33 22.13 -16.67
C VAL A 466 1.32 23.21 -17.03
N LYS A 467 0.59 23.05 -18.14
CA LYS A 467 -0.46 23.98 -18.58
C LYS A 467 -1.57 24.13 -17.53
N GLU A 468 -1.94 23.06 -16.84
CA GLU A 468 -2.90 23.12 -15.73
C GLU A 468 -2.45 24.11 -14.64
N SER A 469 -1.16 24.11 -14.26
CA SER A 469 -0.64 25.05 -13.27
C SER A 469 -0.69 26.49 -13.79
N PHE A 470 -0.27 26.73 -15.04
CA PHE A 470 -0.30 28.07 -15.66
C PHE A 470 -1.71 28.60 -15.94
N SER A 471 -2.71 27.73 -16.02
CA SER A 471 -4.12 28.14 -16.16
C SER A 471 -4.72 28.74 -14.89
N ARG A 472 -4.02 28.62 -13.74
CA ARG A 472 -4.46 29.16 -12.46
C ARG A 472 -4.22 30.67 -12.38
N GLU A 473 -5.25 31.40 -11.98
CA GLU A 473 -5.17 32.85 -11.80
C GLU A 473 -4.05 33.21 -10.81
N GLY A 474 -3.19 34.16 -11.19
CA GLY A 474 -2.07 34.62 -10.35
C GLY A 474 -0.86 33.68 -10.27
N PHE A 475 -0.92 32.45 -10.78
CA PHE A 475 0.20 31.49 -10.66
C PHE A 475 1.46 31.97 -11.38
N THR A 476 1.35 32.48 -12.61
CA THR A 476 2.50 32.99 -13.37
C THR A 476 3.26 34.09 -12.62
N ALA A 477 2.54 35.09 -12.11
CA ALA A 477 3.13 36.18 -11.34
C ALA A 477 3.76 35.67 -10.02
N SER A 478 3.12 34.73 -9.33
CA SER A 478 3.68 34.11 -8.13
C SER A 478 4.94 33.29 -8.43
N LEU A 479 4.99 32.61 -9.57
CA LEU A 479 6.16 31.84 -9.99
C LEU A 479 7.33 32.76 -10.36
N GLU A 480 7.08 33.84 -11.10
CA GLU A 480 8.10 34.86 -11.42
C GLU A 480 8.66 35.51 -10.16
N SER A 481 7.78 35.89 -9.22
CA SER A 481 8.19 36.41 -7.91
C SER A 481 9.03 35.40 -7.12
N LEU A 482 8.67 34.12 -7.15
CA LEU A 482 9.46 33.05 -6.54
C LEU A 482 10.84 32.97 -7.18
N LYS A 483 10.92 32.88 -8.52
CA LYS A 483 12.20 32.77 -9.23
C LYS A 483 13.12 33.97 -8.97
N SER A 484 12.57 35.19 -8.91
CA SER A 484 13.34 36.38 -8.51
C SER A 484 13.88 36.25 -7.09
N THR A 485 13.01 35.85 -6.14
CA THR A 485 13.40 35.68 -4.73
C THR A 485 14.52 34.64 -4.56
N LEU A 486 14.43 33.51 -5.28
CA LEU A 486 15.45 32.46 -5.23
C LEU A 486 16.76 32.88 -5.91
N ALA A 487 16.70 33.69 -6.96
CA ALA A 487 17.90 34.21 -7.63
C ALA A 487 18.67 35.20 -6.74
N ASP A 488 17.95 35.99 -5.94
CA ASP A 488 18.52 36.95 -4.99
C ASP A 488 18.89 36.30 -3.63
N ALA A 489 18.49 35.05 -3.39
CA ALA A 489 18.73 34.36 -2.13
C ALA A 489 20.22 34.04 -1.97
N VAL A 490 20.84 34.63 -0.94
CA VAL A 490 22.22 34.30 -0.56
C VAL A 490 22.23 32.92 0.10
N PRO A 491 23.07 31.96 -0.36
CA PRO A 491 23.16 30.65 0.27
C PRO A 491 23.51 30.76 1.74
N ILE A 492 22.59 30.36 2.62
CA ILE A 492 22.80 30.38 4.09
C ILE A 492 23.89 29.39 4.51
N SER A 493 24.13 28.37 3.69
CA SER A 493 25.16 27.36 3.90
C SER A 493 25.68 26.86 2.56
N SER A 494 26.97 26.55 2.47
CA SER A 494 27.57 25.82 1.34
C SER A 494 27.45 24.29 1.48
N ARG A 495 26.89 23.82 2.61
CA ARG A 495 26.82 22.41 2.97
C ARG A 495 25.80 21.65 2.11
N VAL A 496 26.22 20.53 1.55
CA VAL A 496 25.39 19.68 0.66
C VAL A 496 24.80 18.47 1.39
N TYR A 497 25.53 17.89 2.35
CA TYR A 497 25.08 16.71 3.12
C TYR A 497 24.72 17.07 4.56
N PRO A 498 23.80 16.37 5.24
CA PRO A 498 23.05 15.23 4.72
C PRO A 498 22.02 15.66 3.67
N LYS A 499 21.92 14.91 2.58
CA LYS A 499 20.86 15.08 1.58
C LYS A 499 19.71 14.14 1.93
N VAL A 500 18.49 14.68 1.96
CA VAL A 500 17.30 13.95 2.38
C VAL A 500 16.36 13.79 1.19
N THR A 501 16.01 12.54 0.86
CA THR A 501 15.06 12.19 -0.19
C THR A 501 13.83 11.55 0.42
N PHE A 502 12.68 12.20 0.25
CA PHE A 502 11.39 11.72 0.74
C PHE A 502 10.78 10.77 -0.28
N LEU A 503 10.79 9.48 0.02
CA LEU A 503 10.21 8.43 -0.83
C LEU A 503 8.71 8.27 -0.57
N GLY A 504 8.25 8.63 0.63
CA GLY A 504 6.84 8.66 1.00
C GLY A 504 6.60 9.54 2.21
N THR A 505 5.46 10.25 2.19
CA THR A 505 5.18 11.36 3.11
C THR A 505 3.77 11.33 3.71
N GLY A 506 3.04 10.23 3.51
CA GLY A 506 1.66 10.05 3.96
C GLY A 506 1.52 9.04 5.09
N SER A 507 0.44 9.18 5.85
CA SER A 507 0.10 8.33 7.00
C SER A 507 -0.91 7.23 6.69
N CYS A 508 -0.78 6.09 7.36
CA CYS A 508 -1.62 4.89 7.38
C CYS A 508 -1.79 4.15 6.04
N ILE A 509 -2.45 4.78 5.06
CA ILE A 509 -2.85 4.12 3.81
C ILE A 509 -2.22 4.89 2.65
N PRO A 510 -1.54 4.23 1.70
CA PRO A 510 -1.00 4.92 0.54
C PRO A 510 -2.12 5.46 -0.34
N ASN A 511 -1.93 6.67 -0.86
CA ASN A 511 -2.82 7.33 -1.80
C ASN A 511 -2.08 7.55 -3.12
N LYS A 512 -2.81 7.83 -4.21
CA LYS A 512 -2.21 8.18 -5.51
C LYS A 512 -1.22 9.35 -5.41
N THR A 513 -1.36 10.25 -4.43
CA THR A 513 -0.48 11.43 -4.28
C THR A 513 0.64 11.25 -3.25
N ARG A 514 0.43 10.49 -2.18
CA ARG A 514 1.42 10.28 -1.11
C ARG A 514 1.49 8.80 -0.71
N ASN A 515 2.69 8.23 -0.78
CA ASN A 515 3.01 6.91 -0.27
C ASN A 515 3.14 6.92 1.25
N THR A 516 3.18 5.73 1.86
CA THR A 516 3.54 5.56 3.28
C THR A 516 4.98 5.97 3.56
N SER A 517 5.30 6.24 4.83
CA SER A 517 6.61 6.74 5.29
C SER A 517 7.81 5.98 4.73
N GLY A 518 8.74 6.74 4.16
CA GLY A 518 10.06 6.25 3.78
C GLY A 518 10.95 7.43 3.42
N ILE A 519 12.07 7.59 4.12
CA ILE A 519 12.95 8.77 3.98
C ILE A 519 14.39 8.29 3.87
N LEU A 520 14.97 8.45 2.69
CA LEU A 520 16.36 8.11 2.44
C LEU A 520 17.26 9.29 2.78
N VAL A 521 18.23 9.09 3.68
CA VAL A 521 19.20 10.12 4.06
C VAL A 521 20.58 9.67 3.59
N GLU A 522 21.17 10.47 2.70
CA GLU A 522 22.57 10.36 2.29
C GLU A 522 23.39 11.26 3.23
N LEU A 523 24.03 10.66 4.24
CA LEU A 523 24.76 11.38 5.30
C LEU A 523 26.06 12.01 4.79
N GLU A 524 26.69 11.31 3.85
CA GLU A 524 27.85 11.70 3.06
C GLU A 524 27.70 10.98 1.72
N LYS A 525 28.45 11.41 0.70
CA LYS A 525 28.45 10.77 -0.62
C LYS A 525 28.52 9.24 -0.48
N ASP A 526 27.54 8.56 -1.07
CA ASP A 526 27.43 7.10 -1.10
C ASP A 526 27.26 6.42 0.28
N ARG A 527 26.86 7.16 1.33
CA ARG A 527 26.56 6.59 2.66
C ARG A 527 25.10 6.82 3.04
N PHE A 528 24.28 5.79 2.88
CA PHE A 528 22.83 5.89 3.04
C PHE A 528 22.32 5.24 4.33
N ILE A 529 21.38 5.93 4.98
CA ILE A 529 20.47 5.38 5.99
C ILE A 529 19.03 5.63 5.57
N LEU A 530 18.17 4.61 5.68
CA LEU A 530 16.74 4.73 5.41
C LEU A 530 15.98 4.88 6.74
N MET A 531 15.17 5.92 6.87
CA MET A 531 14.29 6.16 8.02
C MET A 531 12.86 5.76 7.66
N ASP A 532 12.37 4.73 8.34
CA ASP A 532 11.16 3.97 8.05
C ASP A 532 11.12 3.38 6.63
N CYS A 533 10.37 2.29 6.49
CA CYS A 533 10.26 1.51 5.26
C CYS A 533 8.83 1.00 5.08
N GLY A 534 7.88 1.92 4.89
CA GLY A 534 6.50 1.60 4.54
C GLY A 534 6.38 0.87 3.20
N GLU A 535 5.15 0.45 2.87
CA GLU A 535 4.84 -0.28 1.63
C GLU A 535 5.39 0.42 0.38
N ALA A 536 5.95 -0.36 -0.55
CA ALA A 536 6.49 0.08 -1.82
C ALA A 536 7.68 1.04 -1.74
N THR A 537 8.37 1.14 -0.60
CA THR A 537 9.59 1.98 -0.45
C THR A 537 10.68 1.60 -1.45
N TYR A 538 10.93 0.29 -1.65
CA TYR A 538 11.83 -0.18 -2.71
C TYR A 538 11.41 0.33 -4.10
N GLY A 539 10.12 0.22 -4.43
CA GLY A 539 9.57 0.72 -5.69
C GLY A 539 9.73 2.23 -5.86
N GLN A 540 9.64 3.00 -4.77
CA GLN A 540 9.88 4.45 -4.78
C GLN A 540 11.36 4.80 -4.99
N ILE A 541 12.31 4.03 -4.44
CA ILE A 541 13.75 4.20 -4.70
C ILE A 541 14.01 4.00 -6.19
N VAL A 542 13.54 2.88 -6.75
CA VAL A 542 13.70 2.57 -8.19
C VAL A 542 13.04 3.64 -9.06
N ARG A 543 11.85 4.12 -8.68
CA ARG A 543 11.15 5.20 -9.40
C ARG A 543 11.91 6.52 -9.37
N PHE A 544 12.51 6.89 -8.24
CA PHE A 544 13.22 8.16 -8.08
C PHE A 544 14.58 8.17 -8.78
N PHE A 545 15.37 7.11 -8.59
CA PHE A 545 16.74 7.05 -9.09
C PHE A 545 16.87 6.42 -10.48
N GLY A 546 15.89 5.62 -10.92
CA GLY A 546 16.07 4.67 -12.02
C GLY A 546 16.88 3.45 -11.54
N HIS A 547 16.91 2.37 -12.32
CA HIS A 547 17.44 1.09 -11.82
C HIS A 547 18.94 1.11 -11.55
N GLU A 548 19.75 1.71 -12.43
CA GLU A 548 21.21 1.74 -12.24
C GLU A 548 21.60 2.46 -10.95
N LYS A 549 21.08 3.68 -10.77
CA LYS A 549 21.34 4.46 -9.56
C LYS A 549 20.66 3.86 -8.34
N ALA A 550 19.48 3.26 -8.48
CA ALA A 550 18.82 2.57 -7.36
C ALA A 550 19.63 1.35 -6.90
N ALA A 551 20.20 0.58 -7.82
CA ALA A 551 21.08 -0.55 -7.48
C ALA A 551 22.31 -0.05 -6.72
N HIS A 552 22.93 1.05 -7.18
CA HIS A 552 24.03 1.69 -6.45
C HIS A 552 23.61 2.16 -5.05
N VAL A 553 22.47 2.85 -4.92
CA VAL A 553 21.95 3.31 -3.62
C VAL A 553 21.67 2.15 -2.68
N LEU A 554 21.04 1.08 -3.17
CA LEU A 554 20.68 -0.09 -2.37
C LEU A 554 21.92 -0.88 -1.92
N SER A 555 22.90 -1.09 -2.81
CA SER A 555 24.17 -1.75 -2.47
C SER A 555 24.95 -0.96 -1.43
N ASN A 556 24.87 0.37 -1.45
CA ASN A 556 25.50 1.26 -0.47
C ASN A 556 24.60 1.61 0.73
N LEU A 557 23.42 1.00 0.86
CA LEU A 557 22.55 1.17 2.02
C LEU A 557 23.16 0.44 3.22
N ILE A 558 23.57 1.21 4.22
CA ILE A 558 24.29 0.71 5.40
C ILE A 558 23.31 0.36 6.53
N ALA A 559 22.29 1.21 6.73
CA ALA A 559 21.34 1.04 7.83
C ALA A 559 19.90 1.34 7.42
N VAL A 560 18.95 0.65 8.08
CA VAL A 560 17.52 0.95 8.06
C VAL A 560 17.08 1.18 9.50
N TYR A 561 16.58 2.38 9.79
CA TYR A 561 15.97 2.73 11.07
C TYR A 561 14.46 2.61 10.99
N ILE A 562 13.84 1.86 11.90
CA ILE A 562 12.39 1.75 12.06
C ILE A 562 12.02 2.42 13.38
N SER A 563 11.13 3.42 13.30
CA SER A 563 10.67 4.19 14.45
C SER A 563 9.77 3.37 15.40
N HIS A 564 8.84 2.61 14.83
CA HIS A 564 7.87 1.77 15.55
C HIS A 564 7.21 0.74 14.62
N LEU A 565 6.28 -0.07 15.14
CA LEU A 565 5.74 -1.23 14.40
C LEU A 565 4.36 -1.02 13.76
N HIS A 566 3.89 0.20 13.53
CA HIS A 566 2.73 0.37 12.65
C HIS A 566 3.07 0.03 11.20
N ALA A 567 2.09 -0.53 10.49
CA ALA A 567 2.31 -1.16 9.19
C ALA A 567 2.91 -0.19 8.15
N ASP A 568 2.48 1.05 8.16
CA ASP A 568 2.93 2.13 7.28
C ASP A 568 4.40 2.55 7.46
N HIS A 569 5.12 1.99 8.44
CA HIS A 569 6.53 2.31 8.69
C HIS A 569 7.49 1.14 8.44
N HIS A 570 7.03 -0.09 8.21
CA HIS A 570 7.97 -1.23 8.07
C HIS A 570 7.56 -2.35 7.10
N ILE A 571 6.32 -2.39 6.60
CA ILE A 571 5.90 -3.54 5.77
C ILE A 571 6.65 -3.65 4.43
N GLY A 572 7.27 -2.58 3.94
CA GLY A 572 8.13 -2.64 2.76
C GLY A 572 9.53 -3.21 3.01
N LEU A 573 9.86 -3.57 4.26
CA LEU A 573 11.21 -4.02 4.63
C LEU A 573 11.61 -5.32 3.93
N ILE A 574 10.68 -6.26 3.77
CA ILE A 574 10.97 -7.53 3.08
C ILE A 574 11.33 -7.28 1.61
N GLY A 575 10.53 -6.47 0.91
CA GLY A 575 10.81 -6.09 -0.48
C GLY A 575 12.11 -5.29 -0.61
N LEU A 576 12.43 -4.42 0.35
CA LEU A 576 13.71 -3.70 0.39
C LEU A 576 14.90 -4.64 0.57
N LEU A 577 14.85 -5.59 1.52
CA LEU A 577 15.93 -6.54 1.79
C LEU A 577 16.21 -7.41 0.57
N GLN A 578 15.15 -7.95 -0.04
CA GLN A 578 15.27 -8.72 -1.27
C GLN A 578 15.79 -7.85 -2.41
N GLY A 579 15.25 -6.64 -2.61
CA GLY A 579 15.70 -5.70 -3.65
C GLY A 579 17.17 -5.31 -3.49
N ARG A 580 17.64 -5.12 -2.25
CA ARG A 580 19.06 -4.86 -1.94
C ARG A 580 19.94 -6.04 -2.28
N GLN A 581 19.51 -7.27 -1.98
CA GLN A 581 20.27 -8.46 -2.36
C GLN A 581 20.46 -8.55 -3.88
N HIS A 582 19.39 -8.34 -4.65
CA HIS A 582 19.48 -8.31 -6.11
C HIS A 582 20.39 -7.18 -6.61
N ALA A 583 20.35 -6.01 -5.96
CA ALA A 583 21.25 -4.90 -6.29
C ALA A 583 22.72 -5.26 -6.04
N ILE A 584 23.04 -5.91 -4.92
CA ILE A 584 24.40 -6.36 -4.58
C ILE A 584 24.93 -7.33 -5.63
N GLU A 585 24.11 -8.30 -6.04
CA GLU A 585 24.44 -9.27 -7.09
C GLU A 585 24.67 -8.57 -8.43
N ARG A 586 23.80 -7.62 -8.80
CA ARG A 586 23.92 -6.83 -10.04
C ARG A 586 25.20 -6.00 -10.07
N THR A 587 25.46 -5.26 -8.99
CA THR A 587 26.64 -4.36 -8.90
C THR A 587 27.92 -5.11 -8.55
N ARG A 588 27.85 -6.42 -8.26
CA ARG A 588 28.96 -7.23 -7.73
C ARG A 588 29.61 -6.59 -6.50
N SER A 589 28.79 -6.02 -5.63
CA SER A 589 29.25 -5.40 -4.39
C SER A 589 29.58 -6.47 -3.36
N ASP A 590 30.52 -6.19 -2.47
CA ASP A 590 30.89 -6.99 -1.30
C ASP A 590 30.13 -6.55 -0.03
N ALA A 591 29.08 -5.73 -0.17
CA ALA A 591 28.31 -5.21 0.95
C ALA A 591 27.72 -6.34 1.81
N GLY A 592 28.00 -6.27 3.11
CA GLY A 592 27.44 -7.18 4.10
C GLY A 592 25.94 -6.96 4.38
N PRO A 593 25.39 -7.67 5.39
CA PRO A 593 24.01 -7.46 5.83
C PRO A 593 23.79 -6.01 6.30
N VAL A 594 22.60 -5.48 6.03
CA VAL A 594 22.23 -4.11 6.45
C VAL A 594 22.04 -4.06 7.98
N PHE A 595 22.43 -2.97 8.63
CA PHE A 595 22.10 -2.74 10.03
C PHE A 595 20.61 -2.37 10.14
N LEU A 596 19.81 -3.26 10.72
CA LEU A 596 18.39 -3.00 10.98
C LEU A 596 18.24 -2.48 12.41
N ILE A 597 18.07 -1.17 12.56
CA ILE A 597 17.82 -0.52 13.84
C ILE A 597 16.30 -0.44 14.04
N ALA A 598 15.74 -1.35 14.83
CA ALA A 598 14.28 -1.47 14.97
C ALA A 598 13.86 -1.90 16.38
N PRO A 599 12.58 -1.66 16.79
CA PRO A 599 12.03 -2.29 17.99
C PRO A 599 12.26 -3.81 17.92
N HIS A 600 12.76 -4.41 19.00
CA HIS A 600 13.16 -5.83 19.00
C HIS A 600 12.03 -6.76 18.53
N GLN A 601 10.79 -6.36 18.79
CA GLN A 601 9.57 -7.08 18.45
C GLN A 601 9.39 -7.34 16.94
N ILE A 602 10.06 -6.56 16.06
CA ILE A 602 10.05 -6.82 14.60
C ILE A 602 10.64 -8.20 14.25
N ASN A 603 11.51 -8.73 15.11
CA ASN A 603 12.20 -10.00 14.92
C ASN A 603 11.22 -11.15 14.72
N PHE A 604 10.10 -11.15 15.45
CA PHE A 604 9.07 -12.17 15.30
C PHE A 604 8.51 -12.19 13.87
N TRP A 605 8.12 -11.03 13.35
CA TRP A 605 7.60 -10.87 11.99
C TRP A 605 8.60 -11.40 10.95
N LEU A 606 9.86 -10.96 11.05
CA LEU A 606 10.91 -11.34 10.09
C LEU A 606 11.31 -12.81 10.20
N LYS A 607 11.33 -13.39 11.41
CA LYS A 607 11.57 -14.82 11.63
C LYS A 607 10.44 -15.66 11.05
N GLN A 608 9.17 -15.35 11.38
CA GLN A 608 8.04 -16.07 10.79
C GLN A 608 8.11 -16.04 9.26
N TYR A 609 8.37 -14.85 8.70
CA TYR A 609 8.53 -14.73 7.26
C TYR A 609 9.66 -15.61 6.71
N HIS A 610 10.83 -15.56 7.34
CA HIS A 610 12.02 -16.31 6.96
C HIS A 610 11.81 -17.83 6.93
N TYR A 611 11.12 -18.37 7.93
CA TYR A 611 10.92 -19.83 8.05
C TYR A 611 9.71 -20.34 7.29
N SER A 612 8.72 -19.49 6.99
CA SER A 612 7.49 -19.90 6.30
C SER A 612 7.49 -19.61 4.81
N PHE A 613 8.29 -18.64 4.33
CA PHE A 613 8.21 -18.14 2.94
C PHE A 613 9.57 -18.10 2.26
N GLU A 614 10.36 -17.05 2.48
CA GLU A 614 11.62 -16.79 1.78
C GLU A 614 12.73 -16.43 2.76
N ARG A 615 13.93 -16.99 2.54
CA ARG A 615 15.05 -16.81 3.45
C ARG A 615 15.61 -15.39 3.39
N ILE A 616 15.32 -14.57 4.41
CA ILE A 616 15.80 -13.17 4.51
C ILE A 616 16.77 -12.86 5.67
N ARG A 617 17.02 -13.81 6.58
CA ARG A 617 17.73 -13.57 7.86
C ARG A 617 19.18 -13.12 7.64
N GLN A 618 19.79 -13.60 6.57
CA GLN A 618 21.14 -13.31 6.15
C GLN A 618 21.32 -11.89 5.57
N TYR A 619 20.22 -11.20 5.25
CA TYR A 619 20.29 -9.86 4.65
C TYR A 619 20.40 -8.72 5.67
N PHE A 620 20.24 -8.99 6.97
CA PHE A 620 20.26 -7.95 8.01
C PHE A 620 20.87 -8.39 9.36
N LYS A 621 21.41 -7.41 10.08
CA LYS A 621 21.84 -7.50 11.50
C LYS A 621 20.90 -6.64 12.34
N LEU A 622 20.03 -7.26 13.14
CA LEU A 622 19.07 -6.55 14.00
C LEU A 622 19.78 -5.90 15.19
N PHE A 623 19.54 -4.62 15.40
CA PHE A 623 19.99 -3.83 16.54
C PHE A 623 18.78 -3.13 17.16
N SER A 624 18.56 -3.30 18.47
CA SER A 624 17.36 -2.72 19.09
C SER A 624 17.50 -1.21 19.31
N ASN A 625 16.44 -0.43 19.08
CA ASN A 625 16.44 1.02 19.33
C ASN A 625 16.86 1.37 20.76
N VAL A 626 16.52 0.54 21.76
CA VAL A 626 16.88 0.80 23.16
C VAL A 626 18.39 0.77 23.42
N ASN A 627 19.16 0.07 22.57
CA ASN A 627 20.62 0.00 22.65
C ASN A 627 21.29 1.28 22.11
N LEU A 628 20.51 2.28 21.69
CA LEU A 628 20.96 3.60 21.25
C LEU A 628 20.55 4.71 22.22
N PHE A 629 20.12 4.39 23.44
CA PHE A 629 19.91 5.42 24.45
C PHE A 629 21.23 6.10 24.82
N GLU A 630 21.17 7.34 25.32
CA GLU A 630 22.34 8.20 25.55
C GLU A 630 23.44 7.56 26.43
N LYS A 631 23.07 6.59 27.28
CA LYS A 631 24.00 5.87 28.18
C LYS A 631 24.64 4.63 27.55
N GLU A 632 24.10 4.17 26.42
CA GLU A 632 24.54 2.97 25.72
C GLU A 632 25.66 3.30 24.72
N LYS A 633 26.43 2.29 24.33
CA LYS A 633 27.47 2.43 23.30
C LYS A 633 26.97 1.82 21.99
N PRO A 634 26.83 2.61 20.91
CA PRO A 634 26.49 2.08 19.60
C PRO A 634 27.55 1.11 19.08
N ASP A 635 27.16 0.22 18.16
CA ASP A 635 28.11 -0.63 17.44
C ASP A 635 29.15 0.26 16.70
N PRO A 636 30.47 0.08 16.93
CA PRO A 636 31.50 0.85 16.24
C PRO A 636 31.46 0.70 14.71
N GLU A 637 31.04 -0.45 14.20
CA GLU A 637 30.90 -0.69 12.76
C GLU A 637 29.78 0.17 12.17
N LEU A 638 28.68 0.37 12.90
CA LEU A 638 27.57 1.22 12.49
C LEU A 638 28.01 2.69 12.42
N LEU A 639 28.69 3.20 13.45
CA LEU A 639 29.19 4.59 13.48
C LEU A 639 30.20 4.84 12.37
N THR A 640 31.14 3.91 12.18
CA THR A 640 32.18 4.01 11.14
C THR A 640 31.59 3.88 9.74
N GLY A 641 30.62 2.97 9.56
CA GLY A 641 29.91 2.75 8.30
C GLY A 641 29.07 3.97 7.89
N LEU A 642 28.40 4.63 8.82
CA LEU A 642 27.61 5.84 8.53
C LEU A 642 28.39 7.16 8.66
N ASN A 643 29.66 7.11 9.06
CA ASN A 643 30.48 8.29 9.39
C ASN A 643 29.81 9.24 10.41
N LEU A 644 29.26 8.65 11.48
CA LEU A 644 28.56 9.35 12.54
C LEU A 644 29.46 9.54 13.77
N LYS A 645 29.38 10.72 14.37
CA LYS A 645 29.92 10.99 15.71
C LYS A 645 29.05 10.33 16.78
N SER A 646 27.72 10.39 16.61
CA SER A 646 26.78 9.74 17.52
C SER A 646 25.43 9.48 16.86
N ILE A 647 24.73 8.48 17.38
CA ILE A 647 23.33 8.19 17.11
C ILE A 647 22.67 7.90 18.46
N VAL A 648 21.59 8.62 18.75
CA VAL A 648 20.88 8.51 20.03
C VAL A 648 19.38 8.37 19.78
N THR A 649 18.72 7.43 20.43
CA THR A 649 17.26 7.25 20.39
C THR A 649 16.62 7.64 21.72
N THR A 650 15.32 7.86 21.69
CA THR A 650 14.51 8.05 22.90
C THR A 650 13.10 7.53 22.67
N TYR A 651 12.40 7.18 23.75
CA TYR A 651 10.98 6.86 23.66
C TYR A 651 10.17 8.12 23.32
N VAL A 652 9.19 7.93 22.43
CA VAL A 652 8.25 8.99 22.06
C VAL A 652 6.81 8.58 22.38
N ARG A 653 5.90 9.57 22.46
CA ARG A 653 4.53 9.36 22.93
C ARG A 653 3.59 8.94 21.80
N HIS A 654 3.53 7.63 21.51
CA HIS A 654 2.69 7.07 20.46
C HIS A 654 2.11 5.70 20.84
N CYS A 655 2.63 4.61 20.26
CA CYS A 655 2.39 3.23 20.67
C CYS A 655 3.51 2.75 21.63
N PRO A 656 3.35 1.60 22.30
CA PRO A 656 4.46 0.96 23.01
C PRO A 656 5.66 0.77 22.08
N SER A 657 6.88 0.96 22.61
CA SER A 657 8.12 0.82 21.83
C SER A 657 8.16 1.70 20.56
N ALA A 658 7.66 2.93 20.65
CA ALA A 658 7.85 3.96 19.65
C ALA A 658 9.06 4.85 19.99
N PHE A 659 9.86 5.17 18.97
CA PHE A 659 11.11 5.89 19.13
C PHE A 659 11.25 7.08 18.19
N GLY A 660 11.94 8.09 18.67
CA GLY A 660 12.58 9.12 17.86
C GLY A 660 14.10 8.94 17.89
N VAL A 661 14.81 9.56 16.96
CA VAL A 661 16.26 9.42 16.80
C VAL A 661 16.92 10.76 16.48
N SER A 662 18.12 10.97 17.04
CA SER A 662 19.01 12.06 16.69
C SER A 662 20.36 11.51 16.23
N LEU A 663 20.79 11.92 15.04
CA LEU A 663 22.09 11.63 14.44
C LEU A 663 22.97 12.86 14.49
N THR A 664 24.26 12.68 14.80
CA THR A 664 25.28 13.73 14.64
C THR A 664 26.39 13.20 13.73
N THR A 665 26.60 13.83 12.58
CA THR A 665 27.67 13.47 11.65
C THR A 665 29.05 13.79 12.23
N ALA A 666 30.11 13.18 11.68
CA ALA A 666 31.48 13.41 12.13
C ALA A 666 31.89 14.90 12.09
N ASP A 667 31.37 15.65 11.12
CA ASP A 667 31.60 17.09 10.96
C ASP A 667 30.59 17.98 11.71
N GLY A 668 29.74 17.39 12.56
CA GLY A 668 28.96 18.10 13.57
C GLY A 668 27.54 18.51 13.17
N PHE A 669 27.02 18.09 12.01
CA PHE A 669 25.61 18.35 11.66
C PHE A 669 24.69 17.40 12.40
N LYS A 670 23.63 17.95 12.97
CA LYS A 670 22.68 17.22 13.78
C LYS A 670 21.31 17.13 13.10
N LEU A 671 20.87 15.91 12.85
CA LEU A 671 19.56 15.59 12.26
C LEU A 671 18.71 14.84 13.29
N THR A 672 17.48 15.28 13.52
CA THR A 672 16.51 14.59 14.37
C THR A 672 15.30 14.14 13.56
N TYR A 673 14.87 12.90 13.76
CA TYR A 673 13.64 12.35 13.20
C TYR A 673 12.70 11.91 14.32
N SER A 674 11.44 12.35 14.26
CA SER A 674 10.48 12.13 15.35
C SER A 674 9.93 10.71 15.43
N GLY A 675 9.83 10.01 14.29
CA GLY A 675 8.82 8.94 14.15
C GLY A 675 7.41 9.50 14.35
N ASP A 676 6.45 8.65 14.70
CA ASP A 676 5.11 9.09 15.09
C ASP A 676 5.08 9.46 16.56
N THR A 677 4.52 10.63 16.88
CA THR A 677 4.45 11.09 18.26
C THR A 677 3.53 12.27 18.51
N MET A 678 2.92 12.29 19.70
CA MET A 678 2.48 13.54 20.34
C MET A 678 3.69 14.40 20.76
N PRO A 679 3.51 15.71 21.03
CA PRO A 679 4.60 16.53 21.57
C PRO A 679 5.31 15.86 22.75
N CYS A 680 6.63 15.69 22.60
CA CYS A 680 7.45 14.86 23.47
C CYS A 680 8.72 15.62 23.91
N VAL A 681 8.86 15.82 25.21
CA VAL A 681 10.02 16.52 25.80
C VAL A 681 11.30 15.74 25.58
N SER A 682 11.28 14.41 25.72
CA SER A 682 12.47 13.58 25.50
C SER A 682 13.04 13.71 24.08
N LEU A 683 12.18 13.88 23.07
CA LEU A 683 12.61 14.16 21.69
C LEU A 683 13.29 15.52 21.58
N ILE A 684 12.71 16.55 22.22
CA ILE A 684 13.27 17.90 22.30
C ILE A 684 14.66 17.89 22.94
N ASP A 685 14.84 17.09 23.99
CA ASP A 685 16.10 16.99 24.73
C ASP A 685 17.21 16.37 23.87
N ILE A 686 16.97 15.20 23.27
CA ILE A 686 17.99 14.55 22.43
C ILE A 686 18.25 15.36 21.14
N GLY A 687 17.23 16.04 20.61
CA GLY A 687 17.29 16.84 19.38
C GLY A 687 17.73 18.28 19.60
N ARG A 688 18.09 18.69 20.81
CA ARG A 688 18.43 20.08 21.13
C ARG A 688 19.46 20.65 20.14
N ASP A 689 19.16 21.83 19.59
CA ASP A 689 20.00 22.57 18.63
C ASP A 689 20.26 21.83 17.31
N SER A 690 19.35 20.94 16.89
CA SER A 690 19.46 20.25 15.60
C SER A 690 19.48 21.21 14.41
N ASP A 691 20.31 20.90 13.41
CA ASP A 691 20.35 21.63 12.14
C ASP A 691 19.09 21.33 11.30
N LEU A 692 18.61 20.09 11.35
CA LEU A 692 17.37 19.67 10.73
C LEU A 692 16.55 18.82 11.70
N LEU A 693 15.30 19.21 11.91
CA LEU A 693 14.26 18.37 12.49
C LEU A 693 13.32 17.90 11.38
N ILE A 694 13.17 16.59 11.21
CA ILE A 694 12.10 15.98 10.42
C ILE A 694 11.03 15.53 11.40
N HIS A 695 9.84 16.13 11.35
CA HIS A 695 8.78 15.89 12.31
C HIS A 695 7.46 15.46 11.63
N GLU A 696 6.76 14.50 12.23
CA GLU A 696 5.41 14.14 11.83
C GLU A 696 4.42 15.30 12.05
N ALA A 697 3.49 15.49 11.12
CA ALA A 697 2.44 16.50 11.18
C ALA A 697 1.12 15.91 10.71
N THR A 698 0.71 14.81 11.36
CA THR A 698 -0.35 13.93 10.88
C THR A 698 -1.72 14.57 10.89
N MET A 699 -1.99 15.57 11.74
CA MET A 699 -3.31 16.21 11.88
C MET A 699 -3.30 17.70 11.52
N GLU A 700 -4.44 18.19 11.01
CA GLU A 700 -4.68 19.63 10.82
C GLU A 700 -4.84 20.33 12.17
N ASP A 701 -4.56 21.63 12.19
CA ASP A 701 -4.93 22.48 13.33
C ASP A 701 -6.46 22.55 13.48
N GLY A 702 -6.95 22.56 14.72
CA GLY A 702 -8.38 22.39 15.03
C GLY A 702 -8.82 20.92 15.19
N MET A 703 -7.90 19.96 15.04
CA MET A 703 -8.15 18.53 15.27
C MET A 703 -7.35 17.98 16.47
N GLU A 704 -7.06 18.82 17.46
CA GLU A 704 -6.18 18.50 18.59
C GLU A 704 -6.69 17.29 19.40
N GLU A 705 -8.01 17.17 19.59
CA GLU A 705 -8.59 16.02 20.29
C GLU A 705 -8.49 14.72 19.47
N GLU A 706 -8.62 14.78 18.13
CA GLU A 706 -8.39 13.60 17.27
C GLU A 706 -6.91 13.22 17.25
N ALA A 707 -6.02 14.22 17.17
CA ALA A 707 -4.57 14.06 17.25
C ALA A 707 -4.16 13.39 18.55
N LYS A 708 -4.68 13.87 19.69
CA LYS A 708 -4.46 13.28 21.02
C LYS A 708 -4.99 11.85 21.12
N LYS A 709 -6.16 11.57 20.56
CA LYS A 709 -6.77 10.24 20.58
C LYS A 709 -5.97 9.24 19.76
N LYS A 710 -5.48 9.65 18.59
CA LYS A 710 -4.65 8.83 17.69
C LYS A 710 -3.15 8.94 17.98
N THR A 711 -2.77 9.71 18.99
CA THR A 711 -1.40 9.92 19.45
C THR A 711 -0.44 10.48 18.39
N HIS A 712 -0.87 11.52 17.68
CA HIS A 712 -0.08 12.25 16.68
C HIS A 712 -0.05 13.76 16.95
N CYS A 713 0.83 14.48 16.25
CA CYS A 713 0.87 15.94 16.29
C CYS A 713 -0.10 16.59 15.29
N THR A 714 -0.62 17.77 15.66
CA THR A 714 -1.07 18.74 14.66
C THR A 714 0.12 19.47 14.03
N ILE A 715 -0.10 20.16 12.90
CA ILE A 715 0.92 20.99 12.25
C ILE A 715 1.53 22.01 13.22
N SER A 716 0.72 22.80 13.93
CA SER A 716 1.22 23.81 14.87
C SER A 716 1.96 23.18 16.05
N GLN A 717 1.53 22.01 16.53
CA GLN A 717 2.24 21.27 17.58
C GLN A 717 3.62 20.81 17.14
N ALA A 718 3.75 20.28 15.91
CA ALA A 718 5.03 19.86 15.34
C ALA A 718 6.00 21.05 15.18
N ILE A 719 5.49 22.20 14.71
CA ILE A 719 6.26 23.44 14.59
C ILE A 719 6.74 23.92 15.97
N GLU A 720 5.89 23.86 16.98
CA GLU A 720 6.24 24.29 18.35
C GLU A 720 7.27 23.36 19.00
N VAL A 721 7.23 22.05 18.70
CA VAL A 721 8.30 21.11 19.07
C VAL A 721 9.62 21.54 18.44
N GLY A 722 9.64 21.90 17.15
CA GLY A 722 10.84 22.41 16.47
C GLY A 722 11.40 23.69 17.09
N ARG A 723 10.52 24.64 17.42
CA ARG A 723 10.91 25.88 18.13
C ARG A 723 11.48 25.59 19.52
N SER A 724 10.80 24.73 20.28
CA SER A 724 11.24 24.30 21.60
C SER A 724 12.58 23.54 21.55
N MET A 725 12.84 22.80 20.47
CA MET A 725 14.11 22.13 20.19
C MET A 725 15.23 23.11 19.80
N ARG A 726 14.89 24.36 19.46
CA ARG A 726 15.78 25.32 18.79
C ARG A 726 16.36 24.74 17.49
N ALA A 727 15.54 23.97 16.76
CA ALA A 727 15.94 23.43 15.48
C ALA A 727 16.16 24.57 14.49
N LYS A 728 17.28 24.56 13.75
CA LYS A 728 17.56 25.59 12.73
C LYS A 728 16.57 25.53 11.57
N PHE A 729 16.11 24.33 11.24
CA PHE A 729 15.07 24.09 10.25
C PHE A 729 14.17 22.92 10.66
N THR A 730 12.87 23.03 10.44
CA THR A 730 11.89 21.96 10.68
C THR A 730 11.18 21.60 9.38
N LEU A 731 11.24 20.33 9.00
CA LEU A 731 10.62 19.78 7.80
C LEU A 731 9.50 18.82 8.19
N LEU A 732 8.28 19.15 7.80
CA LEU A 732 7.07 18.43 8.17
C LEU A 732 6.79 17.30 7.17
N THR A 733 6.43 16.12 7.68
CA THR A 733 6.09 14.93 6.89
C THR A 733 4.94 14.14 7.55
N HIS A 734 4.65 12.95 7.04
CA HIS A 734 3.66 12.02 7.58
C HIS A 734 2.24 12.62 7.66
N PHE A 735 1.78 13.20 6.56
CA PHE A 735 0.50 13.89 6.50
C PHE A 735 -0.67 12.90 6.38
N SER A 736 -1.78 13.20 7.06
CA SER A 736 -3.03 12.45 6.84
C SER A 736 -3.48 12.56 5.37
N GLN A 737 -3.96 11.44 4.84
CA GLN A 737 -4.43 11.35 3.45
C GLN A 737 -5.71 12.15 3.16
N ARG A 738 -6.32 12.77 4.18
CA ARG A 738 -7.47 13.69 3.99
C ARG A 738 -7.09 14.91 3.15
N TYR A 739 -5.84 15.37 3.27
CA TYR A 739 -5.26 16.55 2.60
C TYR A 739 -4.00 16.15 1.83
N SER A 740 -4.19 15.16 0.95
CA SER A 740 -3.10 14.39 0.37
C SER A 740 -2.21 15.15 -0.62
N LYS A 741 -2.61 16.34 -1.10
CA LYS A 741 -1.75 17.16 -1.98
C LYS A 741 -0.91 18.13 -1.17
N ILE A 742 -1.54 19.01 -0.39
CA ILE A 742 -0.86 20.00 0.44
C ILE A 742 -1.57 20.16 1.79
N PRO A 743 -0.82 20.39 2.89
CA PRO A 743 -1.41 20.71 4.17
C PRO A 743 -2.01 22.13 4.17
N ILE A 744 -2.88 22.41 5.13
CA ILE A 744 -3.40 23.76 5.36
C ILE A 744 -2.31 24.61 6.02
N PHE A 745 -1.93 25.71 5.36
CA PHE A 745 -0.91 26.62 5.86
C PHE A 745 -1.52 27.70 6.77
N ASN A 746 -1.22 27.63 8.06
CA ASN A 746 -1.53 28.68 9.02
C ASN A 746 -0.49 29.81 8.94
N GLU A 747 -0.89 31.01 8.53
CA GLU A 747 0.01 32.15 8.33
C GLU A 747 0.85 32.50 9.57
N THR A 748 0.31 32.30 10.78
CA THR A 748 1.05 32.58 12.02
C THR A 748 2.08 31.49 12.34
N ALA A 749 1.80 30.25 11.97
CA ALA A 749 2.72 29.13 12.22
C ALA A 749 3.87 29.09 11.21
N PHE A 750 3.58 29.44 9.96
CA PHE A 750 4.53 29.46 8.84
C PHE A 750 5.17 30.84 8.59
N SER A 751 4.99 31.80 9.51
CA SER A 751 5.61 33.14 9.38
C SER A 751 7.13 33.13 9.48
N SER A 752 7.73 32.04 9.98
CA SER A 752 9.18 31.87 10.08
C SER A 752 9.74 31.17 8.84
N ASN A 753 10.84 31.69 8.29
CA ASN A 753 11.58 31.11 7.15
C ASN A 753 12.36 29.82 7.49
N THR A 754 11.93 29.08 8.51
CA THR A 754 12.60 27.88 9.05
C THR A 754 11.74 26.63 8.95
N ILE A 755 10.56 26.71 8.29
CA ILE A 755 9.61 25.61 8.18
C ILE A 755 9.44 25.19 6.72
N GLY A 756 9.51 23.89 6.46
CA GLY A 756 9.24 23.30 5.14
C GLY A 756 8.21 22.18 5.21
N VAL A 757 7.64 21.82 4.04
CA VAL A 757 6.71 20.71 3.88
C VAL A 757 7.32 19.70 2.91
N ALA A 758 7.36 18.44 3.31
CA ALA A 758 7.85 17.35 2.47
C ALA A 758 6.80 16.90 1.44
N PHE A 759 7.27 16.44 0.29
CA PHE A 759 6.49 15.77 -0.73
C PHE A 759 7.15 14.46 -1.11
N ASP A 760 6.38 13.49 -1.59
CA ASP A 760 6.95 12.32 -2.25
C ASP A 760 7.87 12.77 -3.38
N ASN A 761 8.99 12.06 -3.55
CA ASN A 761 9.98 12.32 -4.59
C ASN A 761 10.64 13.72 -4.52
N MET A 762 10.65 14.32 -3.34
CA MET A 762 11.42 15.51 -3.02
C MET A 762 12.80 15.13 -2.53
N THR A 763 13.85 15.80 -3.00
CA THR A 763 15.20 15.69 -2.43
C THR A 763 15.71 17.06 -1.99
N ILE A 764 16.40 17.15 -0.87
CA ILE A 764 16.86 18.44 -0.36
C ILE A 764 18.17 18.36 0.40
N SER A 765 19.01 19.37 0.19
CA SER A 765 20.30 19.58 0.85
C SER A 765 20.26 20.80 1.78
N PRO A 766 21.13 20.88 2.80
CA PRO A 766 21.12 21.97 3.78
C PRO A 766 21.23 23.38 3.18
N ASN A 767 22.00 23.52 2.10
CA ASN A 767 22.11 24.76 1.34
C ASN A 767 20.80 25.26 0.71
N ARG A 768 19.73 24.45 0.65
CA ARG A 768 18.45 24.80 0.03
C ARG A 768 17.25 24.81 0.97
N TYR A 769 17.41 24.54 2.27
CA TYR A 769 16.28 24.53 3.22
C TYR A 769 15.47 25.83 3.19
N HIS A 770 16.16 26.96 3.13
CA HIS A 770 15.56 28.28 3.10
C HIS A 770 14.73 28.60 1.85
N TYR A 771 14.77 27.76 0.81
CA TYR A 771 13.91 27.94 -0.38
C TYR A 771 12.47 27.49 -0.11
N LEU A 772 12.28 26.47 0.76
CA LEU A 772 10.97 25.84 0.96
C LEU A 772 9.87 26.77 1.47
N PRO A 773 10.11 27.69 2.44
CA PRO A 773 9.09 28.65 2.85
C PRO A 773 8.58 29.50 1.69
N HIS A 774 9.45 29.85 0.73
CA HIS A 774 9.09 30.67 -0.42
C HIS A 774 8.20 29.94 -1.43
N PHE A 775 8.13 28.60 -1.38
CA PHE A 775 7.27 27.82 -2.28
C PHE A 775 5.78 27.92 -1.93
N ILE A 776 5.45 28.28 -0.68
CA ILE A 776 4.08 28.22 -0.15
C ILE A 776 3.06 29.01 -0.99
N PRO A 777 3.30 30.28 -1.41
CA PRO A 777 2.34 31.01 -2.24
C PRO A 777 2.05 30.32 -3.57
N ALA A 778 3.09 29.86 -4.26
CA ALA A 778 2.95 29.17 -5.54
C ALA A 778 2.26 27.80 -5.38
N LEU A 779 2.55 27.07 -4.29
CA LEU A 779 1.90 25.80 -3.96
C LEU A 779 0.40 25.96 -3.69
N LYS A 780 -0.01 27.01 -2.96
CA LYS A 780 -1.43 27.31 -2.72
C LYS A 780 -2.19 27.54 -4.03
N LEU A 781 -1.60 28.26 -4.98
CA LEU A 781 -2.21 28.51 -6.29
C LEU A 781 -2.21 27.26 -7.18
N MET A 782 -1.11 26.52 -7.20
CA MET A 782 -0.97 25.26 -7.97
C MET A 782 -2.03 24.23 -7.57
N PHE A 783 -2.37 24.15 -6.29
CA PHE A 783 -3.33 23.21 -5.75
C PHE A 783 -4.61 23.88 -5.20
N ALA A 784 -5.00 25.02 -5.76
CA ALA A 784 -6.14 25.83 -5.28
C ALA A 784 -7.44 25.03 -5.10
N ASP A 785 -7.84 24.21 -6.09
CA ASP A 785 -9.04 23.35 -5.99
C ASP A 785 -9.01 22.46 -4.74
N HIS A 786 -7.82 21.96 -4.37
CA HIS A 786 -7.67 21.11 -3.20
C HIS A 786 -7.76 21.93 -1.90
N CYS A 787 -7.19 23.13 -1.86
CA CYS A 787 -7.37 24.06 -0.74
C CYS A 787 -8.86 24.35 -0.52
N GLU A 788 -9.58 24.71 -1.58
CA GLU A 788 -11.01 24.99 -1.50
C GLU A 788 -11.83 23.78 -1.04
N GLU A 789 -11.49 22.58 -1.53
CA GLU A 789 -12.12 21.34 -1.08
C GLU A 789 -11.89 21.11 0.42
N MET A 790 -10.68 21.36 0.91
CA MET A 790 -10.31 21.23 2.33
C MET A 790 -11.02 22.26 3.20
N ASP A 791 -11.05 23.52 2.81
CA ASP A 791 -11.73 24.59 3.54
C ASP A 791 -13.23 24.31 3.67
N ASN A 792 -13.85 23.81 2.59
CA ASN A 792 -15.23 23.37 2.59
C ASN A 792 -15.47 22.19 3.56
N LYS A 793 -14.57 21.20 3.58
CA LYS A 793 -14.67 20.07 4.53
C LYS A 793 -14.46 20.54 5.98
N THR A 794 -13.53 21.45 6.23
CA THR A 794 -13.28 22.03 7.56
C THR A 794 -14.49 22.82 8.05
N THR A 795 -15.08 23.64 7.19
CA THR A 795 -16.29 24.41 7.52
C THR A 795 -17.47 23.48 7.84
N LYS A 796 -17.70 22.45 7.02
CA LYS A 796 -18.75 21.44 7.29
C LYS A 796 -18.53 20.69 8.61
N ARG A 797 -17.27 20.38 8.96
CA ARG A 797 -16.90 19.75 10.24
C ARG A 797 -17.22 20.66 11.42
N LYS A 798 -16.79 21.94 11.38
CA LYS A 798 -17.08 22.92 12.43
C LYS A 798 -18.59 23.09 12.64
N LEU A 799 -19.35 23.24 11.55
CA LEU A 799 -20.82 23.32 11.62
C LEU A 799 -21.45 22.06 12.21
N ARG A 800 -20.89 20.87 11.94
CA ARG A 800 -21.36 19.61 12.54
C ARG A 800 -21.06 19.56 14.04
N GLN A 801 -19.85 19.93 14.46
CA GLN A 801 -19.46 19.98 15.87
C GLN A 801 -20.33 20.97 16.65
N GLU A 802 -20.56 22.18 16.13
CA GLU A 802 -21.45 23.17 16.75
C GLU A 802 -22.89 22.63 16.90
N ARG A 803 -23.39 21.87 15.92
CA ARG A 803 -24.72 21.25 15.99
C ARG A 803 -24.76 20.18 17.08
N GLU A 804 -23.74 19.33 17.16
CA GLU A 804 -23.61 18.28 18.17
C GLU A 804 -23.50 18.89 19.58
N GLU A 805 -22.71 19.96 19.75
CA GLU A 805 -22.59 20.71 21.01
C GLU A 805 -23.92 21.36 21.42
N ARG A 806 -24.64 22.01 20.48
CA ARG A 806 -25.97 22.59 20.76
C ARG A 806 -26.97 21.51 21.14
N GLN A 807 -26.93 20.34 20.52
CA GLN A 807 -27.79 19.21 20.89
C GLN A 807 -27.45 18.66 22.28
N LEU A 808 -26.17 18.57 22.62
CA LEU A 808 -25.71 18.15 23.94
C LEU A 808 -26.10 19.16 25.03
N GLN A 809 -25.98 20.45 24.75
CA GLN A 809 -26.43 21.50 25.67
C GLN A 809 -27.94 21.47 25.90
N LYS A 810 -28.74 21.25 24.84
CA LYS A 810 -30.19 21.06 24.97
C LYS A 810 -30.54 19.83 25.79
N SER A 811 -29.89 18.70 25.56
CA SER A 811 -30.16 17.48 26.32
C SER A 811 -29.77 17.61 27.80
N LEU A 812 -28.67 18.30 28.10
CA LEU A 812 -28.25 18.63 29.48
C LEU A 812 -29.23 19.60 30.16
N GLN A 813 -29.74 20.61 29.45
CA GLN A 813 -30.78 21.51 29.98
C GLN A 813 -32.09 20.76 30.25
N GLU A 814 -32.52 19.89 29.35
CA GLU A 814 -33.74 19.07 29.54
C GLU A 814 -33.59 18.06 30.69
N GLN A 815 -32.39 17.56 30.96
CA GLN A 815 -32.11 16.72 32.13
C GLN A 815 -32.07 17.53 33.43
N SER A 816 -31.54 18.76 33.40
CA SER A 816 -31.51 19.65 34.57
C SER A 816 -32.88 20.21 34.96
N VAL A 817 -33.84 20.26 34.03
CA VAL A 817 -35.23 20.68 34.31
C VAL A 817 -36.08 19.51 34.84
N LYS A 818 -35.63 18.27 34.65
CA LYS A 818 -36.29 17.05 35.13
C LYS A 818 -35.73 16.52 36.46
N SER A 819 -34.61 17.05 36.94
CA SER A 819 -34.04 16.83 38.28
C SER A 819 -34.40 17.96 39.22
#